data_AF-A0A9X8JI78-F1
#
_entry.id   AF-A0A9X8JI78-F1
#
_cell.length_a   1.000
_cell.length_b   1.000
_cell.length_c   1.000
_cell.angle_alpha   90.00
_cell.angle_beta   90.00
_cell.angle_gamma   90.00
#
_symmetry.space_group_name_H-M   'P 1'
#
loop_
_entity.id
_entity.type
_entity.pdbx_description
1 polymer ?
#
loop_
_entity_poly.entity_id
_entity_poly.type
_entity_poly.pdbx_seq_one_letter_code
_entity_poly.pdbx_strand_id
1 'polypeptide(L)'
;MNKKFKYPYVITVPGYIEASLGIQVVHRLCHLINQYGGEAYVISPVINPEWNTPQLTSGKFNEYKESGEVFIAVYPEIESGNPLEAPICVRYMLNREGVLNGNSINAGEDDIFFFYRQEFAENEANVNLLTISTYDLSVFCDDVTKKDLDLLYLNRIPRSSVDFSTLPENITVLSMDQPLSLNELSKVLKRGRVMYSYEASGTCALAGLCGCPVVAKIATGYEKYAITENTSKDVGNSEVAWDDSPNELERIRASLYKYRDFYEGLEIVSNQQILKFLDITQDKAQGFYNKNYKENIMEWVNKRKLSSERINLLSKSINELVSPQIIYVCIYDQYESWRKVLITLESLLPVKKMYSRLNCIVFTDGEYTLSKDFESWVSLCKKTKLNTTIQNIAMQQCFNWLQYVRAGVTFVADGFFSTICYLNKGSEYSAVYPDKIFISECGELESAFLPDFSIDYFLGFPSAFFVGCFFHQSVFIDTSNYSDIYPDFFDFDVLMRLITGKGNRHVGHFSEPLLISESIKELDDNKTEYLVSNYLNARGYVNSLILPNSLGGCRVVYGHKRDLPKISIFIIDNGDVNILQRCVMGLLEKSKYTNYEIFILSCYAEIEENRYWLEEVSKIDPNRIKIIVFPHQESRAKLNNIAATQASGDYLLLLDAEVFPAHDEWLENLVNHCMRDEVGCVGSKVINLNEKVYSAGMILGLNGVVGSPFVGSHYSASGYMHRLAIEQNYSVLPLLCLIIKRSIYQDVGGMDESLTEANLADIDLSLKVREAGYLAVWTPYSIVATDLSPEEKNESKEIYSDQDKVIYHKWGNLIANDPAYNKNLSLKKNYKIEEHSRAYGPSLESKKLLSVTIFSGGCNPMHMYRLEEPFYKMRFDGMIDGVVASEPFIMSDLLKIEPDVIITQNHIQSREITNFKSMNDCFSIYDMNYYELSKFYDNKSKKEQLNKIKEELAYFDRVIVGSEVLAEQYGRVHHDIQVLPTYLPHSWNDLAFKERVSDKPRVGCVTLDLSDEDIELVSNIVRDFSHLVTWVFLGTYPSKLKPFIHEYHRYHGFTHYPQQLASLNLDFAIAPLADNHANRARSNIRLLEFGICAIPVICSDVLCYKGNLSISVVKNRYKDWSAAMNQYIHDVDSARKFGAVLKNEVQENWMLNQKNLETISKSWLPR
;
A
#
# COMPACT_ATOMS: atom_id res chain seq x y z
N MET A 1 3.81 -26.50 21.13
CA MET A 1 3.05 -25.36 20.59
C MET A 1 4.07 -24.35 20.07
N ASN A 2 4.16 -24.17 18.75
CA ASN A 2 5.23 -23.43 18.06
C ASN A 2 4.66 -22.39 17.07
N LYS A 3 3.51 -21.78 17.37
CA LYS A 3 2.95 -20.69 16.54
C LYS A 3 3.37 -19.38 17.18
N LYS A 4 4.47 -18.78 16.72
CA LYS A 4 4.88 -17.42 17.11
C LYS A 4 3.98 -16.44 16.33
N PHE A 5 3.26 -15.57 17.03
CA PHE A 5 2.43 -14.55 16.36
C PHE A 5 3.31 -13.42 15.82
N LYS A 6 2.92 -12.83 14.68
CA LYS A 6 3.78 -11.92 13.90
C LYS A 6 3.72 -10.48 14.40
N TYR A 7 2.55 -10.01 14.82
CA TYR A 7 2.31 -8.60 15.12
C TYR A 7 2.19 -8.35 16.63
N PRO A 8 2.91 -7.37 17.20
CA PRO A 8 2.89 -7.10 18.62
C PRO A 8 1.61 -6.36 19.08
N TYR A 9 1.31 -6.45 20.38
CA TYR A 9 0.18 -5.77 21.02
C TYR A 9 0.67 -4.66 21.95
N VAL A 10 -0.02 -3.53 21.91
CA VAL A 10 0.16 -2.40 22.84
C VAL A 10 -1.17 -2.14 23.54
N ILE A 11 -1.21 -2.38 24.85
CA ILE A 11 -2.45 -2.38 25.62
C ILE A 11 -2.44 -1.20 26.58
N THR A 12 -3.41 -0.30 26.46
CA THR A 12 -3.56 0.82 27.39
C THR A 12 -4.35 0.39 28.62
N VAL A 13 -3.84 0.66 29.82
CA VAL A 13 -4.54 0.34 31.06
C VAL A 13 -4.11 1.29 32.18
N PRO A 14 -5.02 1.67 33.10
CA PRO A 14 -4.61 2.38 34.31
C PRO A 14 -3.58 1.60 35.14
N GLY A 15 -3.00 2.25 36.16
CA GLY A 15 -2.07 1.60 37.08
C GLY A 15 -2.67 0.33 37.71
N TYR A 16 -1.89 -0.75 37.78
CA TYR A 16 -2.35 -2.00 38.38
C TYR A 16 -2.80 -1.80 39.83
N ILE A 17 -4.06 -2.19 40.11
CA ILE A 17 -4.66 -2.15 41.45
C ILE A 17 -5.40 -3.47 41.66
N GLU A 18 -5.03 -4.22 42.70
CA GLU A 18 -5.63 -5.53 43.03
C GLU A 18 -7.14 -5.48 43.24
N ALA A 19 -7.69 -4.35 43.66
CA ALA A 19 -9.12 -4.21 43.94
C ALA A 19 -9.99 -3.93 42.70
N SER A 20 -9.40 -3.74 41.51
CA SER A 20 -10.14 -3.46 40.27
C SER A 20 -10.12 -4.64 39.30
N LEU A 21 -11.26 -5.33 39.19
CA LEU A 21 -11.40 -6.48 38.30
C LEU A 21 -11.13 -6.13 36.83
N GLY A 22 -11.59 -4.96 36.36
CA GLY A 22 -11.34 -4.53 34.99
C GLY A 22 -9.84 -4.37 34.68
N ILE A 23 -9.09 -3.77 35.62
CA ILE A 23 -7.63 -3.62 35.48
C ILE A 23 -6.95 -5.00 35.51
N GLN A 24 -7.35 -5.88 36.43
CA GLN A 24 -6.83 -7.25 36.46
C GLN A 24 -7.06 -7.99 35.14
N VAL A 25 -8.25 -7.89 34.56
CA VAL A 25 -8.60 -8.56 33.30
C VAL A 25 -7.69 -8.09 32.15
N VAL A 26 -7.40 -6.78 32.06
CA VAL A 26 -6.54 -6.24 31.00
C VAL A 26 -5.08 -6.64 31.20
N HIS A 27 -4.58 -6.64 32.44
CA HIS A 27 -3.24 -7.16 32.73
C HIS A 27 -3.15 -8.67 32.44
N ARG A 28 -4.20 -9.44 32.77
CA ARG A 28 -4.28 -10.87 32.48
C ARG A 28 -4.33 -11.14 30.98
N LEU A 29 -4.99 -10.29 30.19
CA LEU A 29 -4.96 -10.37 28.73
C LEU A 29 -3.53 -10.26 28.19
N CYS A 30 -2.76 -9.26 28.64
CA CYS A 30 -1.35 -9.11 28.27
C CYS A 30 -0.54 -10.38 28.59
N HIS A 31 -0.72 -10.91 29.80
CA HIS A 31 -0.08 -12.15 30.24
C HIS A 31 -0.41 -13.34 29.35
N LEU A 32 -1.69 -13.54 29.03
CA LEU A 32 -2.15 -14.66 28.20
C LEU A 32 -1.61 -14.55 26.78
N ILE A 33 -1.62 -13.35 26.17
CA ILE A 33 -1.03 -13.15 24.83
C ILE A 33 0.44 -13.58 24.81
N ASN A 34 1.22 -13.14 25.81
CA ASN A 34 2.62 -13.52 25.94
C ASN A 34 2.81 -15.03 26.19
N GLN A 35 1.94 -15.65 26.99
CA GLN A 35 1.97 -17.08 27.27
C GLN A 35 1.67 -17.94 26.03
N TYR A 36 0.77 -17.48 25.15
CA TYR A 36 0.44 -18.15 23.90
C TYR A 36 1.45 -17.87 22.77
N GLY A 37 2.57 -17.19 23.04
CA GLY A 37 3.64 -16.94 22.07
C GLY A 37 3.47 -15.66 21.23
N GLY A 38 2.63 -14.73 21.68
CA GLY A 38 2.58 -13.37 21.17
C GLY A 38 3.58 -12.44 21.89
N GLU A 39 3.69 -11.21 21.40
CA GLU A 39 4.47 -10.15 22.03
C GLU A 39 3.51 -9.01 22.43
N ALA A 40 3.32 -8.79 23.72
CA ALA A 40 2.39 -7.80 24.25
C ALA A 40 3.00 -6.95 25.36
N TYR A 41 2.72 -5.64 25.30
CA TYR A 41 3.16 -4.64 26.28
C TYR A 41 1.99 -3.85 26.83
N VAL A 42 2.13 -3.34 28.05
CA VAL A 42 1.17 -2.39 28.65
C VAL A 42 1.73 -0.97 28.71
N ILE A 43 0.87 0.01 28.42
CA ILE A 43 1.09 1.41 28.77
C ILE A 43 0.34 1.65 30.08
N SER A 44 1.06 1.55 31.20
CA SER A 44 0.52 1.70 32.54
C SER A 44 1.61 2.23 33.49
N PRO A 45 1.27 3.08 34.49
CA PRO A 45 2.23 3.56 35.48
C PRO A 45 2.68 2.48 36.48
N VAL A 46 1.88 1.41 36.68
CA VAL A 46 2.17 0.32 37.63
C VAL A 46 1.74 -1.00 37.00
N ILE A 47 2.60 -2.02 37.04
CA ILE A 47 2.31 -3.36 36.47
C ILE A 47 2.10 -4.43 37.55
N ASN A 48 1.48 -5.55 37.16
CA ASN A 48 1.39 -6.72 38.04
C ASN A 48 2.77 -7.41 38.10
N PRO A 49 3.33 -7.68 39.30
CA PRO A 49 4.68 -8.25 39.44
C PRO A 49 4.75 -9.77 39.19
N GLU A 50 3.63 -10.49 39.24
CA GLU A 50 3.57 -11.95 39.08
C GLU A 50 3.26 -12.38 37.65
N TRP A 51 2.61 -11.53 36.88
CA TRP A 51 2.23 -11.81 35.50
C TRP A 51 3.22 -11.19 34.50
N ASN A 52 3.45 -11.91 33.39
CA ASN A 52 4.25 -11.43 32.26
C ASN A 52 3.57 -10.24 31.54
N THR A 53 3.65 -9.07 32.15
CA THR A 53 3.00 -7.81 31.73
C THR A 53 4.04 -6.69 31.56
N PRO A 54 4.97 -6.82 30.61
CA PRO A 54 6.07 -5.86 30.46
C PRO A 54 5.52 -4.46 30.13
N GLN A 55 6.11 -3.45 30.76
CA GLN A 55 5.79 -2.05 30.46
C GLN A 55 6.45 -1.63 29.15
N LEU A 56 5.72 -0.90 28.30
CA LEU A 56 6.29 -0.32 27.09
C LEU A 56 7.15 0.91 27.43
N THR A 57 8.42 0.90 27.03
CA THR A 57 9.33 2.04 27.21
C THR A 57 9.18 3.03 26.05
N SER A 58 9.43 4.32 26.30
CA SER A 58 9.35 5.36 25.27
C SER A 58 10.27 5.09 24.08
N GLY A 59 11.47 4.54 24.33
CA GLY A 59 12.41 4.14 23.27
C GLY A 59 11.84 3.06 22.35
N LYS A 60 11.28 1.99 22.93
CA LYS A 60 10.69 0.88 22.16
C LYS A 60 9.41 1.30 21.43
N PHE A 61 8.62 2.21 22.00
CA PHE A 61 7.48 2.78 21.28
C PHE A 61 7.89 3.68 20.11
N ASN A 62 8.94 4.49 20.27
CA ASN A 62 9.48 5.29 19.18
C ASN A 62 10.07 4.39 18.07
N GLU A 63 10.74 3.30 18.42
CA GLU A 63 11.18 2.28 17.45
C GLU A 63 10.01 1.73 16.62
N TYR A 64 8.85 1.45 17.23
CA TYR A 64 7.66 1.04 16.49
C TYR A 64 7.11 2.14 15.58
N LYS A 65 7.10 3.40 16.03
CA LYS A 65 6.63 4.53 15.21
C LYS A 65 7.58 4.84 14.04
N GLU A 66 8.89 4.81 14.26
CA GLU A 66 9.91 5.14 13.26
C GLU A 66 10.10 4.00 12.24
N SER A 67 9.96 2.75 12.66
CA SER A 67 10.07 1.59 11.74
C SER A 67 8.85 1.43 10.82
N GLY A 68 7.71 2.01 11.18
CA GLY A 68 6.44 1.83 10.46
C GLY A 68 5.88 0.41 10.57
N GLU A 69 6.31 -0.36 11.57
CA GLU A 69 5.83 -1.73 11.81
C GLU A 69 4.34 -1.76 12.22
N VAL A 70 3.62 -2.79 11.77
CA VAL A 70 2.21 -2.99 12.11
C VAL A 70 2.10 -3.54 13.54
N PHE A 71 1.37 -2.84 14.40
CA PHE A 71 1.05 -3.29 15.76
C PHE A 71 -0.45 -3.14 16.06
N ILE A 72 -0.91 -3.87 17.08
CA ILE A 72 -2.31 -3.92 17.49
C ILE A 72 -2.47 -3.17 18.81
N ALA A 73 -3.24 -2.09 18.81
CA ALA A 73 -3.61 -1.41 20.04
C ALA A 73 -4.88 -2.00 20.65
N VAL A 74 -4.88 -2.22 21.96
CA VAL A 74 -6.08 -2.64 22.71
C VAL A 74 -6.45 -1.54 23.70
N TYR A 75 -7.65 -0.99 23.51
CA TYR A 75 -8.23 0.10 24.29
C TYR A 75 -9.42 -0.40 25.12
N PRO A 76 -9.44 -0.17 26.46
CA PRO A 76 -10.63 -0.38 27.27
C PRO A 76 -11.68 0.70 26.98
N GLU A 77 -12.91 0.51 27.46
CA GLU A 77 -14.05 1.41 27.18
C GLU A 77 -13.90 2.86 27.69
N ILE A 78 -12.89 3.12 28.52
CA ILE A 78 -12.58 4.45 29.06
C ILE A 78 -11.74 5.32 28.11
N GLU A 79 -11.14 4.72 27.07
CA GLU A 79 -10.28 5.40 26.11
C GLU A 79 -11.06 5.79 24.84
N SER A 80 -11.01 7.08 24.49
CA SER A 80 -11.68 7.64 23.32
C SER A 80 -10.72 7.78 22.14
N GLY A 81 -11.17 7.45 20.93
CA GLY A 81 -10.39 7.60 19.69
C GLY A 81 -9.20 6.66 19.62
N ASN A 82 -8.22 6.97 18.77
CA ASN A 82 -6.99 6.18 18.56
C ASN A 82 -5.76 6.98 19.03
N PRO A 83 -5.54 7.11 20.36
CA PRO A 83 -4.48 7.98 20.90
C PRO A 83 -3.06 7.51 20.56
N LEU A 84 -2.87 6.24 20.17
CA LEU A 84 -1.56 5.73 19.78
C LEU A 84 -1.30 5.81 18.28
N GLU A 85 -2.28 6.31 17.50
CA GLU A 85 -2.25 6.28 16.02
C GLU A 85 -1.97 4.86 15.49
N ALA A 86 -2.52 3.86 16.19
CA ALA A 86 -2.24 2.47 15.91
C ALA A 86 -2.87 2.02 14.58
N PRO A 87 -2.16 1.20 13.77
CA PRO A 87 -2.68 0.58 12.56
C PRO A 87 -3.97 -0.22 12.76
N ILE A 88 -4.02 -1.00 13.85
CA ILE A 88 -5.18 -1.82 14.23
C ILE A 88 -5.63 -1.43 15.63
N CYS A 89 -6.93 -1.13 15.77
CA CYS A 89 -7.55 -0.81 17.05
C CYS A 89 -8.53 -1.89 17.48
N VAL A 90 -8.39 -2.33 18.73
CA VAL A 90 -9.31 -3.26 19.40
C VAL A 90 -9.95 -2.55 20.58
N ARG A 91 -11.28 -2.51 20.62
CA ARG A 91 -12.10 -2.01 21.73
C ARG A 91 -12.50 -3.18 22.61
N TYR A 92 -11.90 -3.27 23.79
CA TYR A 92 -12.24 -4.30 24.76
C TYR A 92 -13.20 -3.73 25.81
N MET A 93 -14.48 -4.06 25.63
CA MET A 93 -15.59 -3.54 26.41
C MET A 93 -15.74 -4.33 27.72
N LEU A 94 -15.25 -3.76 28.83
CA LEU A 94 -15.37 -4.34 30.18
C LEU A 94 -16.63 -3.85 30.91
N ASN A 95 -17.33 -2.88 30.34
CA ASN A 95 -18.60 -2.34 30.82
C ASN A 95 -19.37 -1.69 29.64
N ARG A 96 -20.59 -1.21 29.92
CA ARG A 96 -21.36 -0.43 28.95
C ARG A 96 -20.69 0.93 28.71
N GLU A 97 -20.78 1.40 27.47
CA GLU A 97 -20.28 2.72 27.06
C GLU A 97 -20.87 3.85 27.91
N GLY A 98 -20.03 4.83 28.27
CA GLY A 98 -20.44 6.03 29.01
C GLY A 98 -20.74 5.83 30.50
N VAL A 99 -20.59 4.61 31.05
CA VAL A 99 -20.80 4.33 32.49
C VAL A 99 -19.68 4.92 33.35
N LEU A 100 -18.44 4.84 32.87
CA LEU A 100 -17.26 5.40 33.53
C LEU A 100 -16.88 6.71 32.83
N ASN A 101 -16.81 7.82 33.57
CA ASN A 101 -16.41 9.16 33.12
C ASN A 101 -17.30 9.86 32.07
N GLY A 102 -18.33 9.21 31.51
CA GLY A 102 -19.28 9.85 30.58
C GLY A 102 -18.75 10.10 29.16
N ASN A 103 -17.59 9.53 28.80
CA ASN A 103 -16.97 9.70 27.49
C ASN A 103 -17.63 8.79 26.42
N SER A 104 -17.77 9.31 25.20
CA SER A 104 -18.03 8.52 23.98
C SER A 104 -16.73 7.88 23.51
N ILE A 105 -16.77 6.63 23.08
CA ILE A 105 -15.56 5.88 22.67
C ILE A 105 -14.98 6.45 21.37
N ASN A 106 -15.81 7.07 20.51
CA ASN A 106 -15.39 7.65 19.23
C ASN A 106 -14.53 6.67 18.41
N ALA A 107 -15.00 5.42 18.29
CA ALA A 107 -14.29 4.36 17.58
C ALA A 107 -14.20 4.62 16.08
N GLY A 108 -13.11 4.17 15.46
CA GLY A 108 -12.94 4.18 14.00
C GLY A 108 -13.86 3.18 13.30
N GLU A 109 -14.09 3.36 12.00
CA GLU A 109 -14.92 2.47 11.18
C GLU A 109 -14.39 1.02 11.16
N ASP A 110 -13.06 0.87 11.24
CA ASP A 110 -12.35 -0.40 11.22
C ASP A 110 -11.96 -0.90 12.63
N ASP A 111 -12.52 -0.37 13.72
CA ASP A 111 -12.21 -0.87 15.06
C ASP A 111 -12.82 -2.26 15.29
N ILE A 112 -12.11 -3.17 15.96
CA ILE A 112 -12.62 -4.49 16.36
C ILE A 112 -13.18 -4.43 17.76
N PHE A 113 -14.42 -4.89 17.97
CA PHE A 113 -15.03 -4.92 19.30
C PHE A 113 -14.96 -6.33 19.90
N PHE A 114 -14.55 -6.41 21.16
CA PHE A 114 -14.67 -7.57 22.03
C PHE A 114 -15.36 -7.17 23.32
N PHE A 115 -16.20 -8.05 23.85
CA PHE A 115 -16.98 -7.79 25.06
C PHE A 115 -16.66 -8.80 26.14
N TYR A 116 -16.44 -8.33 27.36
CA TYR A 116 -16.23 -9.22 28.51
C TYR A 116 -17.46 -10.06 28.81
N ARG A 117 -18.65 -9.50 28.60
CA ARG A 117 -19.96 -10.15 28.77
C ARG A 117 -20.93 -9.72 27.67
N GLN A 118 -21.85 -10.62 27.31
CA GLN A 118 -22.85 -10.35 26.26
C GLN A 118 -23.78 -9.17 26.61
N GLU A 119 -24.06 -8.96 27.90
CA GLU A 119 -24.87 -7.84 28.40
C GLU A 119 -24.28 -6.45 28.12
N PHE A 120 -22.99 -6.36 27.75
CA PHE A 120 -22.36 -5.11 27.36
C PHE A 120 -22.56 -4.80 25.86
N ALA A 121 -22.95 -5.79 25.06
CA ALA A 121 -23.17 -5.68 23.61
C ALA A 121 -24.66 -5.51 23.26
N GLU A 122 -25.33 -4.53 23.87
CA GLU A 122 -26.76 -4.28 23.67
C GLU A 122 -27.09 -4.04 22.18
N ASN A 123 -28.02 -4.83 21.64
CA ASN A 123 -28.54 -4.77 20.25
C ASN A 123 -27.53 -5.08 19.13
N GLU A 124 -26.34 -5.61 19.46
CA GLU A 124 -25.34 -6.01 18.47
C GLU A 124 -25.56 -7.46 18.01
N ALA A 125 -25.81 -7.63 16.70
CA ALA A 125 -26.20 -8.94 16.15
C ALA A 125 -25.06 -9.99 16.19
N ASN A 126 -23.80 -9.55 16.10
CA ASN A 126 -22.61 -10.41 16.07
C ASN A 126 -21.62 -10.00 17.16
N VAL A 127 -21.68 -10.66 18.32
CA VAL A 127 -20.85 -10.33 19.49
C VAL A 127 -19.60 -11.20 19.55
N ASN A 128 -18.42 -10.58 19.59
CA ASN A 128 -17.19 -11.28 19.97
C ASN A 128 -17.01 -11.24 21.48
N LEU A 129 -17.14 -12.39 22.14
CA LEU A 129 -16.91 -12.50 23.58
C LEU A 129 -15.45 -12.79 23.89
N LEU A 130 -14.93 -12.13 24.92
CA LEU A 130 -13.64 -12.39 25.54
C LEU A 130 -13.79 -12.28 27.06
N THR A 131 -14.21 -13.36 27.69
CA THR A 131 -14.40 -13.47 29.14
C THR A 131 -13.15 -14.12 29.74
N ILE A 132 -12.33 -13.31 30.41
CA ILE A 132 -11.06 -13.76 31.01
C ILE A 132 -11.26 -14.07 32.49
N SER A 133 -10.83 -15.27 32.90
CA SER A 133 -10.78 -15.65 34.32
C SER A 133 -9.53 -15.06 34.99
N THR A 134 -9.70 -14.41 36.14
CA THR A 134 -8.61 -13.79 36.92
C THR A 134 -8.53 -14.30 38.37
N TYR A 135 -9.48 -15.13 38.81
CA TYR A 135 -9.57 -15.54 40.20
C TYR A 135 -8.66 -16.73 40.51
N ASP A 136 -7.90 -16.62 41.60
CA ASP A 136 -7.14 -17.73 42.16
C ASP A 136 -8.06 -18.60 43.04
N LEU A 137 -8.53 -19.71 42.48
CA LEU A 137 -9.43 -20.66 43.14
C LEU A 137 -8.76 -21.46 44.29
N SER A 138 -7.44 -21.35 44.44
CA SER A 138 -6.71 -21.91 45.58
C SER A 138 -6.74 -20.95 46.78
N VAL A 139 -6.69 -19.65 46.51
CA VAL A 139 -6.77 -18.59 47.53
C VAL A 139 -8.22 -18.37 47.96
N PHE A 140 -9.15 -18.28 47.00
CA PHE A 140 -10.58 -18.10 47.25
C PHE A 140 -11.31 -19.43 47.19
N CYS A 141 -11.37 -20.09 48.34
CA CYS A 141 -12.02 -21.40 48.53
C CYS A 141 -12.69 -21.46 49.90
N ASP A 142 -13.63 -22.38 50.07
CA ASP A 142 -14.29 -22.63 51.36
C ASP A 142 -13.54 -23.70 52.17
N ASP A 143 -12.39 -23.30 52.73
CA ASP A 143 -11.48 -24.17 53.50
C ASP A 143 -11.44 -23.83 55.00
N VAL A 144 -12.27 -22.89 55.47
CA VAL A 144 -12.33 -22.45 56.86
C VAL A 144 -13.68 -22.80 57.49
N THR A 145 -13.64 -23.56 58.57
CA THR A 145 -14.85 -24.03 59.28
C THR A 145 -15.52 -22.97 60.16
N LYS A 146 -14.80 -21.92 60.57
CA LYS A 146 -15.32 -20.86 61.44
C LYS A 146 -15.76 -19.63 60.62
N LYS A 147 -17.08 -19.44 60.50
CA LYS A 147 -17.72 -18.26 59.87
C LYS A 147 -18.30 -17.31 60.92
N ASP A 148 -17.53 -16.32 61.35
CA ASP A 148 -17.87 -15.44 62.49
C ASP A 148 -18.06 -13.94 62.15
N LEU A 149 -17.98 -13.53 60.88
CA LEU A 149 -18.12 -12.13 60.44
C LEU A 149 -19.39 -11.88 59.62
N ASP A 150 -20.07 -10.76 59.85
CA ASP A 150 -21.08 -10.22 58.92
C ASP A 150 -20.43 -9.07 58.12
N LEU A 151 -20.60 -9.07 56.80
CA LEU A 151 -19.84 -8.19 55.89
C LEU A 151 -20.78 -7.28 55.08
N LEU A 152 -20.34 -6.06 54.76
CA LEU A 152 -21.02 -5.14 53.84
C LEU A 152 -20.04 -4.67 52.76
N TYR A 153 -20.36 -4.85 51.48
CA TYR A 153 -19.55 -4.33 50.38
C TYR A 153 -20.12 -3.01 49.84
N LEU A 154 -19.28 -1.97 49.71
CA LEU A 154 -19.62 -0.67 49.14
C LEU A 154 -18.47 -0.10 48.28
N ASN A 155 -18.77 0.32 47.06
CA ASN A 155 -17.85 0.94 46.12
C ASN A 155 -18.51 2.11 45.37
N ARG A 156 -19.51 1.83 44.54
CA ARG A 156 -20.16 2.85 43.69
C ARG A 156 -21.32 3.55 44.39
N ILE A 157 -21.81 2.97 45.49
CA ILE A 157 -22.93 3.49 46.28
C ILE A 157 -22.40 4.36 47.42
N PRO A 158 -22.81 5.65 47.52
CA PRO A 158 -22.41 6.49 48.64
C PRO A 158 -22.95 5.94 49.96
N ARG A 159 -22.11 5.98 51.01
CA ARG A 159 -22.50 5.53 52.36
C ARG A 159 -23.76 6.20 52.90
N SER A 160 -24.04 7.44 52.49
CA SER A 160 -25.27 8.18 52.84
C SER A 160 -26.56 7.59 52.27
N SER A 161 -26.46 6.72 51.25
CA SER A 161 -27.59 6.09 50.57
C SER A 161 -27.89 4.68 51.10
N VAL A 162 -27.17 4.24 52.15
CA VAL A 162 -27.28 2.90 52.75
C VAL A 162 -28.08 2.97 54.05
N ASP A 163 -29.11 2.13 54.17
CA ASP A 163 -29.89 2.00 55.41
C ASP A 163 -29.24 0.99 56.37
N PHE A 164 -28.37 1.48 57.24
CA PHE A 164 -27.66 0.67 58.25
C PHE A 164 -28.59 0.08 59.31
N SER A 165 -29.83 0.59 59.48
CA SER A 165 -30.77 0.02 60.46
C SER A 165 -31.28 -1.37 60.06
N THR A 166 -31.14 -1.72 58.78
CA THR A 166 -31.52 -3.02 58.21
C THR A 166 -30.38 -4.05 58.17
N LEU A 167 -29.23 -3.72 58.77
CA LEU A 167 -28.01 -4.52 58.76
C LEU A 167 -27.59 -4.90 60.20
N PRO A 168 -26.82 -5.99 60.39
CA PRO A 168 -26.28 -6.38 61.69
C PRO A 168 -25.46 -5.27 62.39
N GLU A 169 -25.61 -5.10 63.71
CA GLU A 169 -24.97 -4.03 64.50
C GLU A 169 -23.42 -4.03 64.43
N ASN A 170 -22.79 -5.19 64.26
CA ASN A 170 -21.33 -5.37 64.22
C ASN A 170 -20.81 -5.74 62.81
N ILE A 171 -21.38 -5.13 61.77
CA ILE A 171 -21.01 -5.40 60.38
C ILE A 171 -19.63 -4.82 60.00
N THR A 172 -18.81 -5.60 59.32
CA THR A 172 -17.52 -5.17 58.78
C THR A 172 -17.70 -4.63 57.36
N VAL A 173 -17.33 -3.37 57.11
CA VAL A 173 -17.49 -2.73 55.80
C VAL A 173 -16.24 -2.94 54.94
N LEU A 174 -16.41 -3.56 53.78
CA LEU A 174 -15.44 -3.68 52.70
C LEU A 174 -15.65 -2.52 51.72
N SER A 175 -14.74 -1.54 51.73
CA SER A 175 -14.81 -0.34 50.89
C SER A 175 -13.60 -0.19 49.98
N MET A 176 -13.81 0.37 48.78
CA MET A 176 -12.73 0.77 47.88
C MET A 176 -11.95 2.01 48.33
N ASP A 177 -12.46 2.76 49.32
CA ASP A 177 -11.71 3.84 49.98
C ASP A 177 -10.53 3.30 50.81
N GLN A 178 -10.63 2.05 51.28
CA GLN A 178 -9.59 1.33 52.04
C GLN A 178 -9.52 -0.12 51.54
N PRO A 179 -8.98 -0.35 50.33
CA PRO A 179 -9.01 -1.67 49.71
C PRO A 179 -8.06 -2.64 50.44
N LEU A 180 -8.55 -3.84 50.72
CA LEU A 180 -7.71 -4.96 51.19
C LEU A 180 -6.96 -5.59 50.02
N SER A 181 -5.75 -6.12 50.27
CA SER A 181 -5.09 -7.01 49.31
C SER A 181 -5.91 -8.28 49.10
N LEU A 182 -5.74 -8.99 47.98
CA LEU A 182 -6.50 -10.21 47.70
C LEU A 182 -6.31 -11.28 48.79
N ASN A 183 -5.12 -11.38 49.38
CA ASN A 183 -4.82 -12.30 50.47
C ASN A 183 -5.46 -11.90 51.82
N GLU A 184 -5.63 -10.61 52.08
CA GLU A 184 -6.34 -10.13 53.27
C GLU A 184 -7.85 -10.27 53.07
N LEU A 185 -8.34 -9.91 51.88
CA LEU A 185 -9.73 -10.05 51.48
C LEU A 185 -10.17 -11.52 51.57
N SER A 186 -9.37 -12.48 51.08
CA SER A 186 -9.71 -13.90 51.16
C SER A 186 -9.85 -14.37 52.61
N LYS A 187 -8.96 -13.95 53.52
CA LYS A 187 -9.06 -14.27 54.96
C LYS A 187 -10.35 -13.73 55.59
N VAL A 188 -10.78 -12.54 55.19
CA VAL A 188 -12.03 -11.92 55.68
C VAL A 188 -13.25 -12.63 55.09
N LEU A 189 -13.28 -12.83 53.78
CA LEU A 189 -14.40 -13.50 53.08
C LEU A 189 -14.58 -14.96 53.55
N LYS A 190 -13.49 -15.70 53.76
CA LYS A 190 -13.51 -17.07 54.32
C LYS A 190 -14.13 -17.16 55.71
N ARG A 191 -14.15 -16.07 56.48
CA ARG A 191 -14.81 -15.98 57.79
C ARG A 191 -16.21 -15.37 57.72
N GLY A 192 -16.65 -14.93 56.54
CA GLY A 192 -17.95 -14.31 56.33
C GLY A 192 -19.10 -15.31 56.53
N ARG A 193 -19.98 -15.04 57.48
CA ARG A 193 -21.24 -15.73 57.69
C ARG A 193 -22.29 -15.34 56.65
N VAL A 194 -22.33 -14.06 56.31
CA VAL A 194 -23.16 -13.45 55.27
C VAL A 194 -22.51 -12.12 54.82
N MET A 195 -22.64 -11.78 53.54
CA MET A 195 -22.22 -10.50 52.99
C MET A 195 -23.40 -9.76 52.37
N TYR A 196 -23.61 -8.50 52.72
CA TYR A 196 -24.62 -7.63 52.11
C TYR A 196 -23.96 -6.80 51.01
N SER A 197 -24.63 -6.64 49.86
CA SER A 197 -24.18 -5.75 48.79
C SER A 197 -25.34 -5.00 48.14
N TYR A 198 -25.13 -3.70 47.92
CA TYR A 198 -26.05 -2.84 47.18
C TYR A 198 -25.70 -2.77 45.67
N GLU A 199 -24.61 -3.43 45.27
CA GLU A 199 -24.10 -3.38 43.90
C GLU A 199 -23.55 -4.73 43.43
N ALA A 200 -23.69 -5.02 42.14
CA ALA A 200 -23.06 -6.16 41.51
C ALA A 200 -21.54 -5.92 41.37
N SER A 201 -20.74 -6.83 41.94
CA SER A 201 -19.27 -6.72 41.96
C SER A 201 -18.58 -8.08 41.94
N GLY A 202 -17.36 -8.13 41.40
CA GLY A 202 -16.50 -9.31 41.48
C GLY A 202 -16.22 -9.76 42.91
N THR A 203 -16.21 -8.84 43.88
CA THR A 203 -16.09 -9.19 45.31
C THR A 203 -17.26 -10.06 45.79
N CYS A 204 -18.46 -9.92 45.20
CA CYS A 204 -19.59 -10.82 45.49
C CYS A 204 -19.31 -12.25 45.03
N ALA A 205 -18.67 -12.42 43.86
CA ALA A 205 -18.27 -13.74 43.39
C ALA A 205 -17.15 -14.37 44.25
N LEU A 206 -16.17 -13.56 44.68
CA LEU A 206 -15.13 -14.01 45.62
C LEU A 206 -15.71 -14.45 46.96
N ALA A 207 -16.73 -13.76 47.46
CA ALA A 207 -17.43 -14.14 48.70
C ALA A 207 -18.10 -15.51 48.55
N GLY A 208 -18.79 -15.74 47.44
CA GLY A 208 -19.41 -17.03 47.11
C GLY A 208 -18.39 -18.17 47.04
N LEU A 209 -17.25 -17.96 46.37
CA LEU A 209 -16.14 -18.93 46.30
C LEU A 209 -15.56 -19.28 47.68
N CYS A 210 -15.61 -18.35 48.63
CA CYS A 210 -15.19 -18.54 50.02
C CYS A 210 -16.27 -19.13 50.94
N GLY A 211 -17.42 -19.56 50.40
CA GLY A 211 -18.52 -20.11 51.19
C GLY A 211 -19.36 -19.06 51.92
N CYS A 212 -19.24 -17.77 51.56
CA CYS A 212 -20.00 -16.68 52.16
C CYS A 212 -21.21 -16.31 51.28
N PRO A 213 -22.46 -16.52 51.73
CA PRO A 213 -23.65 -16.15 50.96
C PRO A 213 -23.79 -14.63 50.85
N VAL A 214 -24.21 -14.15 49.67
CA VAL A 214 -24.40 -12.72 49.38
C VAL A 214 -25.89 -12.36 49.41
N VAL A 215 -26.26 -11.36 50.20
CA VAL A 215 -27.61 -10.78 50.27
C VAL A 215 -27.66 -9.52 49.42
N ALA A 216 -28.51 -9.51 48.39
CA ALA A 216 -28.72 -8.34 47.55
C ALA A 216 -29.60 -7.29 48.24
N LYS A 217 -29.17 -6.03 48.19
CA LYS A 217 -29.94 -4.87 48.64
C LYS A 217 -30.05 -3.86 47.51
N ILE A 218 -31.03 -2.96 47.59
CA ILE A 218 -31.27 -1.91 46.60
C ILE A 218 -31.19 -0.56 47.31
N ALA A 219 -30.43 0.38 46.74
CA ALA A 219 -30.34 1.76 47.21
C ALA A 219 -31.14 2.66 46.26
N THR A 220 -32.04 3.48 46.83
CA THR A 220 -32.91 4.39 46.09
C THR A 220 -32.07 5.41 45.27
N GLY A 221 -32.33 5.51 43.96
CA GLY A 221 -31.60 6.38 43.03
C GLY A 221 -30.34 5.76 42.43
N TYR A 222 -29.99 4.52 42.80
CA TYR A 222 -28.81 3.79 42.33
C TYR A 222 -29.15 2.38 41.81
N GLU A 223 -30.40 2.15 41.41
CA GLU A 223 -30.95 0.85 41.02
C GLU A 223 -30.18 0.20 39.86
N LYS A 224 -29.58 1.01 38.98
CA LYS A 224 -28.75 0.54 37.85
C LYS A 224 -27.50 -0.26 38.26
N TYR A 225 -27.07 -0.17 39.52
CA TYR A 225 -25.92 -0.92 40.03
C TYR A 225 -26.32 -2.17 40.81
N ALA A 226 -27.60 -2.31 41.18
CA ALA A 226 -28.07 -3.38 42.03
C ALA A 226 -27.88 -4.77 41.38
N ILE A 227 -27.76 -5.79 42.23
CA ILE A 227 -27.78 -7.17 41.78
C ILE A 227 -29.21 -7.51 41.35
N THR A 228 -29.37 -7.93 40.10
CA THR A 228 -30.63 -8.33 39.49
C THR A 228 -30.60 -9.81 39.09
N GLU A 229 -31.76 -10.39 38.78
CA GLU A 229 -31.83 -11.75 38.22
C GLU A 229 -30.94 -11.87 36.97
N ASN A 230 -30.91 -10.86 36.09
CA ASN A 230 -30.07 -10.89 34.90
C ASN A 230 -28.58 -10.98 35.22
N THR A 231 -28.11 -10.26 36.25
CA THR A 231 -26.69 -10.29 36.66
C THR A 231 -26.28 -11.57 37.40
N SER A 232 -27.23 -12.43 37.81
CA SER A 232 -26.97 -13.72 38.47
C SER A 232 -27.29 -14.94 37.59
N LYS A 233 -27.65 -14.72 36.31
CA LYS A 233 -28.00 -15.79 35.37
C LYS A 233 -26.84 -16.74 35.07
N ASP A 234 -25.61 -16.24 35.05
CA ASP A 234 -24.42 -16.98 34.59
C ASP A 234 -24.17 -18.28 35.36
N VAL A 235 -24.57 -18.34 36.63
CA VAL A 235 -24.42 -19.55 37.48
C VAL A 235 -25.78 -19.99 38.08
N GLY A 236 -26.84 -19.69 37.32
CA GLY A 236 -28.17 -20.30 37.44
C GLY A 236 -29.03 -19.76 38.58
N ASN A 237 -28.93 -18.46 38.89
CA ASN A 237 -29.70 -17.76 39.95
C ASN A 237 -29.59 -18.43 41.33
N SER A 238 -28.55 -19.26 41.55
CA SER A 238 -28.38 -20.10 42.74
C SER A 238 -27.49 -19.43 43.81
N GLU A 239 -27.32 -18.12 43.72
CA GLU A 239 -26.09 -17.44 44.16
C GLU A 239 -26.31 -16.28 45.13
N VAL A 240 -27.49 -15.68 45.09
CA VAL A 240 -27.80 -14.44 45.78
C VAL A 240 -29.06 -14.67 46.59
N ALA A 241 -28.98 -14.34 47.87
CA ALA A 241 -30.11 -14.33 48.77
C ALA A 241 -30.85 -12.98 48.59
N TRP A 242 -32.17 -13.04 48.41
CA TRP A 242 -32.99 -11.82 48.28
C TRP A 242 -33.40 -11.24 49.65
N ASP A 243 -33.29 -12.06 50.69
CA ASP A 243 -33.43 -11.70 52.09
C ASP A 243 -32.39 -12.43 52.94
N ASP A 244 -32.26 -12.03 54.21
CA ASP A 244 -31.32 -12.59 55.17
C ASP A 244 -31.97 -13.65 56.09
N SER A 245 -33.10 -14.24 55.68
CA SER A 245 -33.77 -15.28 56.47
C SER A 245 -32.91 -16.55 56.57
N PRO A 246 -32.94 -17.28 57.70
CA PRO A 246 -32.11 -18.48 57.88
C PRO A 246 -32.31 -19.54 56.79
N ASN A 247 -33.55 -19.74 56.33
CA ASN A 247 -33.88 -20.72 55.29
C ASN A 247 -33.28 -20.33 53.93
N GLU A 248 -33.32 -19.05 53.57
CA GLU A 248 -32.77 -18.55 52.31
C GLU A 248 -31.24 -18.65 52.31
N LEU A 249 -30.59 -18.28 53.42
CA LEU A 249 -29.14 -18.39 53.56
C LEU A 249 -28.66 -19.85 53.54
N GLU A 250 -29.40 -20.79 54.13
CA GLU A 250 -29.09 -22.23 54.03
C GLU A 250 -29.27 -22.77 52.60
N ARG A 251 -30.33 -22.34 51.90
CA ARG A 251 -30.55 -22.68 50.49
C ARG A 251 -29.37 -22.24 49.63
N ILE A 252 -28.91 -20.99 49.80
CA ILE A 252 -27.78 -20.45 49.03
C ILE A 252 -26.48 -21.18 49.39
N ARG A 253 -26.21 -21.43 50.68
CA ARG A 253 -25.01 -22.19 51.10
C ARG A 253 -24.95 -23.58 50.46
N ALA A 254 -26.08 -24.27 50.35
CA ALA A 254 -26.15 -25.58 49.70
C ALA A 254 -25.86 -25.54 48.19
N SER A 255 -25.91 -24.38 47.55
CA SER A 255 -25.59 -24.19 46.13
C SER A 255 -24.29 -23.45 45.84
N LEU A 256 -23.53 -23.01 46.86
CA LEU A 256 -22.27 -22.28 46.67
C LEU A 256 -21.18 -23.09 45.96
N TYR A 257 -21.22 -24.42 45.99
CA TYR A 257 -20.28 -25.25 45.21
C TYR A 257 -20.33 -24.97 43.71
N LYS A 258 -21.48 -24.53 43.18
CA LYS A 258 -21.66 -24.18 41.76
C LYS A 258 -20.79 -23.00 41.32
N TYR A 259 -20.41 -22.10 42.23
CA TYR A 259 -19.44 -21.04 41.93
C TYR A 259 -18.11 -21.63 41.48
N ARG A 260 -17.63 -22.66 42.18
CA ARG A 260 -16.37 -23.32 41.85
C ARG A 260 -16.47 -24.02 40.51
N ASP A 261 -17.52 -24.81 40.28
CA ASP A 261 -17.74 -25.50 39.00
C ASP A 261 -17.81 -24.52 37.82
N PHE A 262 -18.48 -23.37 37.99
CA PHE A 262 -18.58 -22.33 36.97
C PHE A 262 -17.20 -21.72 36.63
N TYR A 263 -16.43 -21.30 37.65
CA TYR A 263 -15.13 -20.66 37.41
C TYR A 263 -14.04 -21.64 36.96
N GLU A 264 -14.12 -22.92 37.34
CA GLU A 264 -13.28 -23.99 36.77
C GLU A 264 -13.61 -24.22 35.27
N GLY A 265 -14.88 -24.18 34.89
CA GLY A 265 -15.30 -24.23 33.47
C GLY A 265 -14.94 -22.97 32.68
N LEU A 266 -14.93 -21.81 33.32
CA LEU A 266 -14.63 -20.50 32.71
C LEU A 266 -13.21 -20.43 32.18
N GLU A 267 -12.25 -21.13 32.79
CA GLU A 267 -10.86 -21.16 32.32
C GLU A 267 -10.76 -21.80 30.92
N ILE A 268 -11.53 -22.86 30.66
CA ILE A 268 -11.59 -23.51 29.34
C ILE A 268 -12.21 -22.56 28.30
N VAL A 269 -13.30 -21.87 28.66
CA VAL A 269 -13.96 -20.88 27.79
C VAL A 269 -13.04 -19.70 27.48
N SER A 270 -12.38 -19.16 28.52
CA SER A 270 -11.38 -18.10 28.41
C SER A 270 -10.26 -18.49 27.45
N ASN A 271 -9.75 -19.72 27.55
CA ASN A 271 -8.69 -20.23 26.67
C ASN A 271 -9.14 -20.40 25.22
N GLN A 272 -10.40 -20.76 24.96
CA GLN A 272 -10.94 -20.80 23.59
C GLN A 272 -11.13 -19.39 23.02
N GLN A 273 -11.65 -18.47 23.83
CA GLN A 273 -11.93 -17.11 23.41
C GLN A 273 -10.66 -16.29 23.18
N ILE A 274 -9.59 -16.49 23.96
CA ILE A 274 -8.30 -15.83 23.72
C ILE A 274 -7.67 -16.30 22.41
N LEU A 275 -7.78 -17.58 22.05
CA LEU A 275 -7.29 -18.07 20.75
C LEU A 275 -8.07 -17.43 19.60
N LYS A 276 -9.40 -17.34 19.71
CA LYS A 276 -10.24 -16.62 18.74
C LYS A 276 -9.89 -15.14 18.65
N PHE A 277 -9.61 -14.49 19.79
CA PHE A 277 -9.15 -13.10 19.84
C PHE A 277 -7.84 -12.92 19.08
N LEU A 278 -6.86 -13.80 19.33
CA LEU A 278 -5.56 -13.77 18.66
C LEU A 278 -5.71 -13.97 17.15
N ASP A 279 -6.50 -14.96 16.71
CA ASP A 279 -6.72 -15.21 15.28
C ASP A 279 -7.38 -14.00 14.59
N ILE A 280 -8.48 -13.46 15.13
CA ILE A 280 -9.18 -12.31 14.52
C ILE A 280 -8.28 -11.07 14.44
N THR A 281 -7.56 -10.76 15.51
CA THR A 281 -6.75 -9.54 15.58
C THR A 281 -5.46 -9.65 14.75
N GLN A 282 -4.82 -10.81 14.72
CA GLN A 282 -3.67 -11.07 13.87
C GLN A 282 -4.05 -11.13 12.39
N ASP A 283 -5.18 -11.74 12.04
CA ASP A 283 -5.67 -11.75 10.65
C ASP A 283 -5.99 -10.32 10.19
N LYS A 284 -6.57 -9.49 11.05
CA LYS A 284 -6.81 -8.08 10.70
C LYS A 284 -5.49 -7.30 10.54
N ALA A 285 -4.52 -7.51 11.43
CA ALA A 285 -3.19 -6.92 11.30
C ALA A 285 -2.46 -7.39 10.03
N GLN A 286 -2.57 -8.67 9.70
CA GLN A 286 -2.04 -9.23 8.46
C GLN A 286 -2.75 -8.64 7.23
N GLY A 287 -4.06 -8.43 7.30
CA GLY A 287 -4.84 -7.77 6.26
C GLY A 287 -4.44 -6.31 6.06
N PHE A 288 -4.25 -5.56 7.15
CA PHE A 288 -3.73 -4.19 7.09
C PHE A 288 -2.30 -4.15 6.55
N TYR A 289 -1.44 -5.07 6.99
CA TYR A 289 -0.10 -5.21 6.45
C TYR A 289 -0.14 -5.47 4.94
N ASN A 290 -1.01 -6.39 4.51
CA ASN A 290 -1.17 -6.73 3.10
C ASN A 290 -1.73 -5.58 2.26
N LYS A 291 -2.59 -4.75 2.85
CA LYS A 291 -3.18 -3.59 2.17
C LYS A 291 -2.19 -2.43 2.02
N ASN A 292 -1.39 -2.16 3.05
CA ASN A 292 -0.61 -0.93 3.14
C ASN A 292 0.90 -1.12 2.91
N TYR A 293 1.44 -2.31 3.12
CA TYR A 293 2.89 -2.54 3.10
C TYR A 293 3.34 -3.69 2.20
N LYS A 294 2.53 -4.76 2.10
CA LYS A 294 2.80 -5.84 1.16
C LYS A 294 2.31 -5.40 -0.21
N GLU A 295 3.24 -5.26 -1.14
CA GLU A 295 2.87 -5.24 -2.54
C GLU A 295 2.18 -6.57 -2.85
N ASN A 296 0.88 -6.54 -3.09
CA ASN A 296 0.18 -7.73 -3.55
C ASN A 296 0.49 -7.92 -5.03
N ILE A 297 1.70 -8.37 -5.33
CA ILE A 297 2.24 -8.54 -6.68
C ILE A 297 1.29 -9.38 -7.53
N MET A 298 0.68 -10.42 -6.95
CA MET A 298 -0.28 -11.25 -7.68
C MET A 298 -1.60 -10.54 -7.94
N GLU A 299 -2.09 -9.69 -7.04
CA GLU A 299 -3.23 -8.83 -7.33
C GLU A 299 -2.90 -7.82 -8.43
N TRP A 300 -1.71 -7.22 -8.39
CA TRP A 300 -1.21 -6.34 -9.45
C TRP A 300 -1.13 -7.07 -10.79
N VAL A 301 -0.58 -8.30 -10.83
CA VAL A 301 -0.58 -9.16 -12.04
C VAL A 301 -2.01 -9.49 -12.49
N ASN A 302 -2.90 -9.82 -11.56
CA ASN A 302 -4.29 -10.19 -11.87
C ASN A 302 -5.09 -9.02 -12.46
N LYS A 303 -4.87 -7.78 -12.00
CA LYS A 303 -5.50 -6.56 -12.54
C LYS A 303 -5.07 -6.26 -14.00
N ARG A 304 -4.01 -6.90 -14.48
CA ARG A 304 -3.43 -6.68 -15.82
C ARG A 304 -3.78 -7.78 -16.83
N LYS A 305 -4.51 -8.83 -16.41
CA LYS A 305 -4.88 -9.95 -17.28
C LYS A 305 -5.56 -9.48 -18.57
N LEU A 306 -5.21 -10.14 -19.67
CA LEU A 306 -5.83 -9.92 -20.95
C LEU A 306 -7.21 -10.60 -20.96
N SER A 307 -8.22 -9.91 -21.48
CA SER A 307 -9.54 -10.50 -21.67
C SER A 307 -9.52 -11.52 -22.81
N SER A 308 -10.52 -12.40 -22.82
CA SER A 308 -10.63 -13.43 -23.86
C SER A 308 -10.80 -12.81 -25.25
N GLU A 309 -11.52 -11.70 -25.33
CA GLU A 309 -11.72 -10.89 -26.52
C GLU A 309 -10.39 -10.34 -27.03
N ARG A 310 -9.58 -9.76 -26.14
CA ARG A 310 -8.26 -9.20 -26.50
C ARG A 310 -7.28 -10.28 -26.92
N ILE A 311 -7.24 -11.41 -26.23
CA ILE A 311 -6.43 -12.58 -26.62
C ILE A 311 -6.84 -13.05 -28.03
N ASN A 312 -8.14 -13.20 -28.30
CA ASN A 312 -8.62 -13.63 -29.62
C ASN A 312 -8.22 -12.65 -30.74
N LEU A 313 -8.29 -11.34 -30.49
CA LEU A 313 -7.85 -10.31 -31.43
C LEU A 313 -6.34 -10.41 -31.71
N LEU A 314 -5.51 -10.48 -30.67
CA LEU A 314 -4.06 -10.59 -30.80
C LEU A 314 -3.64 -11.89 -31.48
N SER A 315 -4.23 -13.03 -31.09
CA SER A 315 -3.97 -14.32 -31.73
C SER A 315 -4.35 -14.31 -33.22
N LYS A 316 -5.44 -13.63 -33.59
CA LYS A 316 -5.81 -13.44 -35.00
C LYS A 316 -4.75 -12.59 -35.74
N SER A 317 -4.34 -11.45 -35.18
CA SER A 317 -3.29 -10.61 -35.75
C SER A 317 -1.99 -11.39 -35.97
N ILE A 318 -1.57 -12.22 -35.01
CA ILE A 318 -0.36 -13.05 -35.13
C ILE A 318 -0.50 -14.08 -36.26
N ASN A 319 -1.66 -14.71 -36.40
CA ASN A 319 -1.91 -15.69 -37.46
C ASN A 319 -1.96 -15.05 -38.87
N GLU A 320 -2.24 -13.76 -38.97
CA GLU A 320 -2.22 -12.98 -40.21
C GLU A 320 -0.81 -12.48 -40.59
N LEU A 321 0.18 -12.58 -39.70
CA LEU A 321 1.57 -12.23 -40.01
C LEU A 321 2.13 -13.12 -41.13
N VAL A 322 2.93 -12.53 -42.01
CA VAL A 322 3.60 -13.25 -43.11
C VAL A 322 4.56 -14.34 -42.58
N SER A 323 5.22 -14.08 -41.44
CA SER A 323 6.17 -15.00 -40.82
C SER A 323 6.10 -14.93 -39.29
N PRO A 324 5.11 -15.56 -38.66
CA PRO A 324 5.00 -15.61 -37.19
C PRO A 324 6.14 -16.42 -36.57
N GLN A 325 6.68 -15.90 -35.47
CA GLN A 325 7.91 -16.38 -34.84
C GLN A 325 7.70 -17.71 -34.09
N ILE A 326 8.53 -18.72 -34.33
CA ILE A 326 8.49 -19.99 -33.58
C ILE A 326 9.26 -19.84 -32.27
N ILE A 327 8.65 -20.24 -31.14
CA ILE A 327 9.23 -20.08 -29.80
C ILE A 327 9.53 -21.46 -29.21
N TYR A 328 10.75 -21.65 -28.71
CA TYR A 328 11.17 -22.85 -27.98
C TYR A 328 11.46 -22.51 -26.52
N VAL A 329 10.96 -23.31 -25.59
CA VAL A 329 11.34 -23.26 -24.17
C VAL A 329 12.12 -24.51 -23.81
N CYS A 330 13.37 -24.33 -23.42
CA CYS A 330 14.26 -25.37 -22.94
C CYS A 330 14.22 -25.43 -21.42
N ILE A 331 13.74 -26.55 -20.88
CA ILE A 331 13.61 -26.79 -19.43
C ILE A 331 14.75 -27.69 -18.98
N TYR A 332 15.63 -27.19 -18.11
CA TYR A 332 16.72 -27.96 -17.52
C TYR A 332 16.33 -28.53 -16.17
N ASP A 333 16.29 -29.86 -16.08
CA ASP A 333 15.88 -30.58 -14.88
C ASP A 333 17.08 -30.90 -13.99
N GLN A 334 17.57 -29.90 -13.26
CA GLN A 334 18.76 -30.02 -12.41
C GLN A 334 18.68 -31.19 -11.41
N TYR A 335 17.50 -31.42 -10.82
CA TYR A 335 17.31 -32.33 -9.69
C TYR A 335 16.65 -33.66 -10.04
N GLU A 336 16.41 -33.95 -11.33
CA GLU A 336 15.71 -35.15 -11.78
C GLU A 336 14.32 -35.27 -11.13
N SER A 337 13.62 -34.12 -11.06
CA SER A 337 12.33 -34.01 -10.41
C SER A 337 11.21 -33.80 -11.41
N TRP A 338 10.48 -34.87 -11.73
CA TRP A 338 9.31 -34.80 -12.59
C TRP A 338 8.26 -33.81 -12.08
N ARG A 339 8.10 -33.68 -10.76
CA ARG A 339 7.19 -32.70 -10.15
C ARG A 339 7.57 -31.27 -10.53
N LYS A 340 8.85 -30.90 -10.46
CA LYS A 340 9.32 -29.56 -10.84
C LYS A 340 9.14 -29.33 -12.35
N VAL A 341 9.41 -30.34 -13.17
CA VAL A 341 9.18 -30.27 -14.63
C VAL A 341 7.70 -30.06 -14.93
N LEU A 342 6.80 -30.81 -14.29
CA LEU A 342 5.35 -30.68 -14.45
C LEU A 342 4.85 -29.29 -14.07
N ILE A 343 5.29 -28.73 -12.94
CA ILE A 343 4.93 -27.36 -12.53
C ILE A 343 5.21 -26.36 -13.67
N THR A 344 6.41 -26.45 -14.26
CA THR A 344 6.79 -25.58 -15.37
C THR A 344 5.95 -25.84 -16.62
N LEU A 345 5.74 -27.10 -17.02
CA LEU A 345 4.95 -27.46 -18.20
C LEU A 345 3.46 -27.08 -18.06
N GLU A 346 2.86 -27.31 -16.90
CA GLU A 346 1.46 -26.96 -16.62
C GLU A 346 1.24 -25.45 -16.72
N SER A 347 2.20 -24.64 -16.25
CA SER A 347 2.12 -23.18 -16.36
C SER A 347 2.20 -22.65 -17.81
N LEU A 348 2.75 -23.45 -18.74
CA LEU A 348 2.80 -23.11 -20.17
C LEU A 348 1.56 -23.55 -20.96
N LEU A 349 0.69 -24.41 -20.42
CA LEU A 349 -0.51 -24.88 -21.12
C LEU A 349 -1.44 -23.73 -21.56
N PRO A 350 -1.72 -22.71 -20.73
CA PRO A 350 -2.52 -21.56 -21.18
C PRO A 350 -1.86 -20.83 -22.35
N VAL A 351 -0.54 -20.63 -22.29
CA VAL A 351 0.23 -19.98 -23.37
C VAL A 351 0.15 -20.80 -24.65
N LYS A 352 0.29 -22.13 -24.58
CA LYS A 352 0.16 -23.03 -25.74
C LYS A 352 -1.22 -22.94 -26.40
N LYS A 353 -2.28 -22.73 -25.61
CA LYS A 353 -3.64 -22.51 -26.13
C LYS A 353 -3.77 -21.16 -26.84
N MET A 354 -3.12 -20.12 -26.31
CA MET A 354 -3.10 -18.78 -26.91
C MET A 354 -2.19 -18.70 -28.15
N TYR A 355 -1.12 -19.51 -28.17
CA TYR A 355 -0.09 -19.52 -29.22
C TYR A 355 0.38 -20.94 -29.60
N SER A 356 -0.10 -21.40 -30.76
CA SER A 356 0.11 -22.79 -31.22
C SER A 356 1.57 -23.11 -31.62
N ARG A 357 2.40 -22.11 -31.91
CA ARG A 357 3.81 -22.27 -32.35
C ARG A 357 4.83 -22.27 -31.20
N LEU A 358 4.37 -22.52 -29.98
CA LEU A 358 5.20 -22.80 -28.80
C LEU A 358 5.58 -24.28 -28.75
N ASN A 359 6.86 -24.58 -28.59
CA ASN A 359 7.40 -25.94 -28.38
C ASN A 359 8.32 -25.97 -27.16
N CYS A 360 8.50 -27.16 -26.58
CA CYS A 360 9.40 -27.36 -25.44
C CYS A 360 10.36 -28.53 -25.60
N ILE A 361 11.53 -28.39 -25.02
CA ILE A 361 12.50 -29.48 -24.85
C ILE A 361 12.87 -29.57 -23.38
N VAL A 362 12.65 -30.73 -22.76
CA VAL A 362 13.08 -31.00 -21.39
C VAL A 362 14.41 -31.74 -21.44
N PHE A 363 15.45 -31.13 -20.88
CA PHE A 363 16.76 -31.74 -20.69
C PHE A 363 16.81 -32.42 -19.32
N THR A 364 16.70 -33.74 -19.31
CA THR A 364 16.68 -34.57 -18.09
C THR A 364 17.38 -35.90 -18.35
N ASP A 365 17.95 -36.48 -17.29
CA ASP A 365 18.44 -37.86 -17.27
C ASP A 365 17.45 -38.80 -16.55
N GLY A 366 16.34 -38.26 -16.03
CA GLY A 366 15.23 -39.01 -15.48
C GLY A 366 14.38 -39.66 -16.57
N GLU A 367 13.82 -40.83 -16.26
CA GLU A 367 12.91 -41.54 -17.15
C GLU A 367 11.46 -41.08 -16.91
N TYR A 368 10.95 -40.21 -17.78
CA TYR A 368 9.60 -39.65 -17.67
C TYR A 368 8.70 -40.04 -18.83
N THR A 369 7.39 -40.11 -18.55
CA THR A 369 6.35 -40.34 -19.56
C THR A 369 5.51 -39.08 -19.69
N LEU A 370 5.46 -38.52 -20.91
CA LEU A 370 4.61 -37.37 -21.21
C LEU A 370 3.13 -37.80 -21.24
N SER A 371 2.24 -36.94 -20.75
CA SER A 371 0.79 -37.12 -20.94
C SER A 371 0.36 -36.62 -22.32
N LYS A 372 -0.84 -36.98 -22.75
CA LYS A 372 -1.44 -36.54 -24.03
C LYS A 372 -1.44 -35.02 -24.22
N ASP A 373 -1.53 -34.26 -23.12
CA ASP A 373 -1.53 -32.79 -23.17
C ASP A 373 -0.16 -32.21 -23.58
N PHE A 374 0.92 -32.99 -23.46
CA PHE A 374 2.30 -32.58 -23.72
C PHE A 374 2.96 -33.28 -24.92
N GLU A 375 2.56 -34.52 -25.23
CA GLU A 375 3.17 -35.36 -26.29
C GLU A 375 3.32 -34.69 -27.66
N SER A 376 2.43 -33.75 -28.01
CA SER A 376 2.43 -33.10 -29.33
C SER A 376 3.41 -31.93 -29.49
N TRP A 377 3.97 -31.41 -28.39
CA TRP A 377 4.81 -30.19 -28.43
C TRP A 377 5.96 -30.18 -27.43
N VAL A 378 6.12 -31.25 -26.63
CA VAL A 378 7.22 -31.41 -25.67
C VAL A 378 8.08 -32.61 -26.08
N SER A 379 9.40 -32.43 -26.08
CA SER A 379 10.39 -33.49 -26.34
C SER A 379 11.31 -33.69 -25.14
N LEU A 380 11.70 -34.94 -24.85
CA LEU A 380 12.68 -35.27 -23.81
C LEU A 380 14.07 -35.49 -24.42
N CYS A 381 15.11 -34.90 -23.82
CA CYS A 381 16.50 -35.01 -24.26
C CYS A 381 17.43 -35.24 -23.05
N LYS A 382 18.53 -35.99 -23.24
CA LYS A 382 19.55 -36.17 -22.18
C LYS A 382 20.27 -34.86 -21.88
N LYS A 383 20.64 -34.62 -20.61
CA LYS A 383 21.34 -33.38 -20.19
C LYS A 383 22.66 -33.19 -20.93
N THR A 384 23.40 -34.28 -21.16
CA THR A 384 24.69 -34.28 -21.89
C THR A 384 24.59 -33.81 -23.35
N LYS A 385 23.38 -33.76 -23.92
CA LYS A 385 23.14 -33.31 -25.29
C LYS A 385 22.66 -31.85 -25.38
N LEU A 386 22.66 -31.09 -24.28
CA LEU A 386 22.10 -29.72 -24.25
C LEU A 386 22.68 -28.82 -25.36
N ASN A 387 24.00 -28.60 -25.36
CA ASN A 387 24.65 -27.70 -26.32
C ASN A 387 24.48 -28.18 -27.76
N THR A 388 24.75 -29.47 -28.01
CA THR A 388 24.64 -30.07 -29.35
C THR A 388 23.21 -30.05 -29.89
N THR A 389 22.20 -30.25 -29.03
CA THR A 389 20.80 -30.19 -29.44
C THR A 389 20.41 -28.78 -29.83
N ILE A 390 20.69 -27.77 -28.98
CA ILE A 390 20.39 -26.36 -29.25
C ILE A 390 21.05 -25.90 -30.56
N GLN A 391 22.32 -26.23 -30.77
CA GLN A 391 23.04 -25.91 -32.00
C GLN A 391 22.40 -26.55 -33.23
N ASN A 392 22.09 -27.85 -33.17
CA ASN A 392 21.50 -28.56 -34.30
C ASN A 392 20.13 -27.97 -34.70
N ILE A 393 19.27 -27.67 -33.72
CA ILE A 393 17.94 -27.10 -34.01
C ILE A 393 18.03 -25.63 -34.46
N ALA A 394 19.06 -24.88 -34.04
CA ALA A 394 19.33 -23.54 -34.55
C ALA A 394 19.83 -23.56 -36.00
N MET A 395 20.74 -24.46 -36.35
CA MET A 395 21.22 -24.64 -37.73
C MET A 395 20.11 -25.08 -38.70
N GLN A 396 19.18 -25.90 -38.20
CA GLN A 396 17.99 -26.33 -38.95
C GLN A 396 16.88 -25.27 -38.99
N GLN A 397 17.06 -24.14 -38.31
CA GLN A 397 16.08 -23.05 -38.20
C GLN A 397 14.72 -23.50 -37.66
N CYS A 398 14.73 -24.43 -36.69
CA CYS A 398 13.52 -24.97 -36.08
C CYS A 398 12.78 -23.96 -35.20
N PHE A 399 13.46 -22.90 -34.77
CA PHE A 399 12.92 -21.87 -33.89
C PHE A 399 13.42 -20.49 -34.33
N ASN A 400 12.68 -19.43 -34.00
CA ASN A 400 13.18 -18.06 -34.12
C ASN A 400 13.75 -17.56 -32.79
N TRP A 401 13.07 -17.87 -31.68
CA TRP A 401 13.51 -17.53 -30.33
C TRP A 401 13.53 -18.74 -29.41
N LEU A 402 14.58 -18.84 -28.59
CA LEU A 402 14.75 -19.88 -27.58
C LEU A 402 14.87 -19.24 -26.20
N GLN A 403 14.13 -19.77 -25.24
CA GLN A 403 14.24 -19.41 -23.83
C GLN A 403 14.77 -20.60 -23.03
N TYR A 404 15.71 -20.36 -22.14
CA TYR A 404 16.22 -21.38 -21.22
C TYR A 404 15.74 -21.12 -19.79
N VAL A 405 15.20 -22.16 -19.14
CA VAL A 405 14.71 -22.09 -17.76
C VAL A 405 15.04 -23.36 -16.99
N ARG A 406 15.09 -23.27 -15.65
CA ARG A 406 15.20 -24.44 -14.77
C ARG A 406 13.83 -25.04 -14.49
N ALA A 407 13.77 -26.35 -14.27
CA ALA A 407 12.55 -27.00 -13.81
C ALA A 407 12.11 -26.45 -12.44
N GLY A 408 10.82 -26.11 -12.30
CA GLY A 408 10.22 -25.56 -11.09
C GLY A 408 9.84 -24.07 -11.20
N VAL A 409 10.25 -23.37 -12.26
CA VAL A 409 9.74 -22.02 -12.55
C VAL A 409 8.27 -22.09 -12.98
N THR A 410 7.51 -21.05 -12.66
CA THR A 410 6.11 -20.91 -13.09
C THR A 410 5.99 -19.70 -14.02
N PHE A 411 5.34 -19.87 -15.17
CA PHE A 411 5.10 -18.77 -16.10
C PHE A 411 3.82 -18.00 -15.80
N VAL A 412 3.88 -16.67 -15.94
CA VAL A 412 2.71 -15.80 -15.98
C VAL A 412 2.20 -15.77 -17.42
N ALA A 413 1.10 -16.48 -17.69
CA ALA A 413 0.65 -16.77 -19.05
C ALA A 413 0.44 -15.51 -19.91
N ASP A 414 -0.28 -14.51 -19.40
CA ASP A 414 -0.53 -13.24 -20.08
C ASP A 414 0.76 -12.44 -20.33
N GLY A 415 1.69 -12.47 -19.38
CA GLY A 415 3.02 -11.89 -19.52
C GLY A 415 3.80 -12.54 -20.66
N PHE A 416 3.80 -13.88 -20.70
CA PHE A 416 4.45 -14.65 -21.77
C PHE A 416 3.83 -14.39 -23.13
N PHE A 417 2.50 -14.40 -23.21
CA PHE A 417 1.80 -14.10 -24.45
C PHE A 417 2.10 -12.67 -24.94
N SER A 418 2.24 -11.73 -24.02
CA SER A 418 2.66 -10.35 -24.35
C SER A 418 4.10 -10.27 -24.84
N THR A 419 5.02 -11.07 -24.29
CA THR A 419 6.38 -11.20 -24.82
C THR A 419 6.37 -11.81 -26.23
N ILE A 420 5.55 -12.83 -26.48
CA ILE A 420 5.38 -13.39 -27.84
C ILE A 420 4.91 -12.30 -28.80
N CYS A 421 3.95 -11.48 -28.39
CA CYS A 421 3.47 -10.35 -29.20
C CYS A 421 4.60 -9.36 -29.50
N TYR A 422 5.41 -9.03 -28.48
CA TYR A 422 6.57 -8.16 -28.62
C TYR A 422 7.60 -8.72 -29.61
N LEU A 423 7.98 -10.00 -29.48
CA LEU A 423 8.95 -10.64 -30.37
C LEU A 423 8.45 -10.75 -31.82
N ASN A 424 7.13 -10.86 -32.03
CA ASN A 424 6.53 -10.94 -33.37
C ASN A 424 6.46 -9.59 -34.13
N LYS A 425 6.59 -8.45 -33.45
CA LYS A 425 6.66 -7.14 -34.12
C LYS A 425 7.92 -6.94 -34.97
N GLY A 426 8.92 -7.79 -34.78
CA GLY A 426 10.27 -7.55 -35.24
C GLY A 426 11.06 -6.83 -34.16
N SER A 427 12.18 -7.44 -33.77
CA SER A 427 13.10 -6.91 -32.78
C SER A 427 14.48 -6.84 -33.42
N GLU A 428 15.16 -5.71 -33.28
CA GLU A 428 16.57 -5.59 -33.68
C GLU A 428 17.51 -6.32 -32.68
N TYR A 429 16.97 -6.74 -31.54
CA TYR A 429 17.71 -7.44 -30.50
C TYR A 429 18.00 -8.90 -30.90
N SER A 430 19.16 -9.39 -30.50
CA SER A 430 19.51 -10.82 -30.55
C SER A 430 19.25 -11.54 -29.23
N ALA A 431 19.09 -10.80 -28.13
CA ALA A 431 18.66 -11.31 -26.85
C ALA A 431 17.65 -10.35 -26.19
N VAL A 432 16.64 -10.88 -25.52
CA VAL A 432 15.65 -10.09 -24.77
C VAL A 432 15.47 -10.71 -23.40
N TYR A 433 15.75 -9.95 -22.33
CA TYR A 433 15.47 -10.40 -20.97
C TYR A 433 14.16 -9.77 -20.45
N PRO A 434 13.31 -10.56 -19.78
CA PRO A 434 12.07 -10.07 -19.19
C PRO A 434 12.25 -9.71 -17.70
N ASP A 435 11.28 -8.99 -17.15
CA ASP A 435 11.10 -8.88 -15.70
C ASP A 435 10.63 -10.20 -15.09
N LYS A 436 10.78 -10.31 -13.76
CA LYS A 436 10.45 -11.53 -13.00
C LYS A 436 9.98 -11.22 -11.58
N ILE A 437 9.39 -12.23 -10.96
CA ILE A 437 8.94 -12.21 -9.58
C ILE A 437 9.73 -13.28 -8.84
N PHE A 438 10.36 -12.92 -7.73
CA PHE A 438 11.07 -13.88 -6.90
C PHE A 438 10.21 -14.38 -5.76
N ILE A 439 10.41 -15.63 -5.39
CA ILE A 439 9.97 -16.20 -4.12
C ILE A 439 11.15 -16.06 -3.16
N SER A 440 10.95 -15.31 -2.07
CA SER A 440 11.92 -15.13 -0.99
C SER A 440 12.04 -16.40 -0.14
N GLU A 441 13.03 -16.46 0.76
CA GLU A 441 13.25 -17.62 1.63
C GLU A 441 12.08 -17.89 2.59
N CYS A 442 11.30 -16.87 2.95
CA CYS A 442 10.10 -17.01 3.75
C CYS A 442 8.84 -17.38 2.93
N GLY A 443 9.00 -17.58 1.61
CA GLY A 443 7.91 -17.92 0.70
C GLY A 443 7.08 -16.72 0.25
N GLU A 444 7.55 -15.49 0.46
CA GLU A 444 6.88 -14.28 0.00
C GLU A 444 7.29 -13.92 -1.42
N LEU A 445 6.40 -13.25 -2.16
CA LEU A 445 6.70 -12.78 -3.51
C LEU A 445 7.31 -11.39 -3.46
N GLU A 446 8.42 -11.20 -4.16
CA GLU A 446 9.15 -9.95 -4.29
C GLU A 446 9.28 -9.56 -5.76
N SER A 447 9.16 -8.27 -6.06
CA SER A 447 9.31 -7.75 -7.41
C SER A 447 10.80 -7.63 -7.77
N ALA A 448 11.17 -8.14 -8.94
CA ALA A 448 12.51 -8.02 -9.49
C ALA A 448 12.43 -7.32 -10.84
N PHE A 449 12.07 -6.04 -10.79
CA PHE A 449 11.85 -5.19 -11.93
C PHE A 449 13.16 -4.49 -12.31
N LEU A 450 13.70 -4.87 -13.46
CA LEU A 450 15.02 -4.48 -13.92
C LEU A 450 14.95 -3.15 -14.70
N PRO A 451 16.03 -2.36 -14.73
CA PRO A 451 16.16 -1.29 -15.71
C PRO A 451 16.40 -1.89 -17.12
N ASP A 452 16.47 -1.03 -18.13
CA ASP A 452 17.08 -1.39 -19.40
C ASP A 452 18.56 -1.73 -19.24
N PHE A 453 19.14 -2.35 -20.28
CA PHE A 453 20.41 -3.03 -20.16
C PHE A 453 21.55 -2.07 -19.79
N SER A 454 22.13 -2.28 -18.61
CA SER A 454 23.29 -1.57 -18.09
C SER A 454 24.45 -2.56 -18.00
N ILE A 455 25.51 -2.33 -18.77
CA ILE A 455 26.66 -3.24 -18.80
C ILE A 455 27.37 -3.30 -17.45
N ASP A 456 27.49 -2.15 -16.77
CA ASP A 456 28.13 -2.09 -15.45
C ASP A 456 27.29 -2.82 -14.39
N TYR A 457 25.96 -2.72 -14.47
CA TYR A 457 25.07 -3.46 -13.56
C TYR A 457 25.07 -4.96 -13.84
N PHE A 458 25.13 -5.35 -15.12
CA PHE A 458 25.22 -6.75 -15.54
C PHE A 458 26.53 -7.40 -15.11
N LEU A 459 27.66 -6.70 -15.21
CA LEU A 459 28.95 -7.20 -14.73
C LEU A 459 28.99 -7.30 -13.21
N GLY A 460 28.47 -6.28 -12.50
CA GLY A 460 28.52 -6.23 -11.05
C GLY A 460 27.49 -7.11 -10.35
N PHE A 461 26.31 -7.33 -10.96
CA PHE A 461 25.27 -8.20 -10.42
C PHE A 461 24.66 -9.15 -11.47
N PRO A 462 25.43 -10.15 -11.96
CA PRO A 462 24.96 -11.05 -13.01
C PRO A 462 23.63 -11.73 -12.70
N SER A 463 23.43 -12.20 -11.46
CA SER A 463 22.24 -12.94 -11.03
C SER A 463 20.92 -12.18 -11.22
N ALA A 464 20.94 -10.85 -11.22
CA ALA A 464 19.76 -10.04 -11.58
C ALA A 464 19.20 -10.39 -12.96
N PHE A 465 20.04 -10.82 -13.91
CA PHE A 465 19.65 -11.11 -15.29
C PHE A 465 19.45 -12.62 -15.56
N PHE A 466 19.59 -13.48 -14.55
CA PHE A 466 19.53 -14.93 -14.72
C PHE A 466 18.08 -15.41 -14.85
N VAL A 467 17.86 -16.51 -15.57
CA VAL A 467 16.57 -17.18 -15.71
C VAL A 467 15.64 -16.46 -16.67
N GLY A 468 15.48 -17.05 -17.86
CA GLY A 468 14.40 -16.73 -18.77
C GLY A 468 14.72 -15.69 -19.84
N CYS A 469 16.00 -15.48 -20.19
CA CYS A 469 16.34 -14.71 -21.38
C CYS A 469 15.89 -15.42 -22.67
N PHE A 470 15.34 -14.66 -23.61
CA PHE A 470 15.07 -15.12 -24.97
C PHE A 470 16.27 -14.81 -25.87
N PHE A 471 16.74 -15.80 -26.62
CA PHE A 471 17.83 -15.68 -27.57
C PHE A 471 17.34 -15.97 -28.98
N HIS A 472 17.65 -15.07 -29.91
CA HIS A 472 17.34 -15.28 -31.32
C HIS A 472 18.20 -16.41 -31.89
N GLN A 473 17.66 -17.20 -32.83
CA GLN A 473 18.35 -18.34 -33.43
C GLN A 473 19.75 -18.02 -33.96
N SER A 474 19.96 -16.80 -34.46
CA SER A 474 21.26 -16.35 -34.99
C SER A 474 22.39 -16.37 -33.97
N VAL A 475 22.07 -16.37 -32.67
CA VAL A 475 23.07 -16.45 -31.60
C VAL A 475 23.78 -17.81 -31.62
N PHE A 476 23.09 -18.89 -31.98
CA PHE A 476 23.61 -20.26 -31.86
C PHE A 476 24.13 -20.86 -33.17
N ILE A 477 24.14 -20.11 -34.27
CA ILE A 477 24.59 -20.60 -35.59
C ILE A 477 26.12 -20.64 -35.69
N ASP A 478 26.83 -19.76 -34.98
CA ASP A 478 28.29 -19.68 -35.02
C ASP A 478 28.92 -20.79 -34.16
N THR A 479 29.59 -21.75 -34.82
CA THR A 479 29.98 -23.03 -34.22
C THR A 479 31.18 -22.95 -33.27
N SER A 480 32.02 -21.93 -33.38
CA SER A 480 33.23 -21.83 -32.55
C SER A 480 32.96 -21.28 -31.15
N ASN A 481 31.82 -20.63 -30.93
CA ASN A 481 31.58 -19.82 -29.73
C ASN A 481 30.62 -20.45 -28.72
N TYR A 482 30.00 -21.62 -28.94
CA TYR A 482 28.90 -22.11 -28.08
C TYR A 482 28.94 -23.63 -27.74
N SER A 483 30.08 -24.31 -27.91
CA SER A 483 30.22 -25.75 -27.64
C SER A 483 30.12 -26.11 -26.14
N ASP A 484 30.56 -25.21 -25.27
CA ASP A 484 30.73 -25.44 -23.83
C ASP A 484 30.00 -24.37 -23.00
N ILE A 485 28.66 -24.31 -23.10
CA ILE A 485 27.84 -23.46 -22.23
C ILE A 485 27.59 -24.19 -20.91
N TYR A 486 27.78 -23.49 -19.79
CA TYR A 486 27.49 -24.03 -18.47
C TYR A 486 25.99 -23.94 -18.13
N PRO A 487 25.30 -25.06 -17.85
CA PRO A 487 23.85 -25.05 -17.60
C PRO A 487 23.39 -24.15 -16.44
N ASP A 488 24.22 -24.01 -15.41
CA ASP A 488 23.91 -23.18 -14.24
C ASP A 488 24.04 -21.68 -14.52
N PHE A 489 24.80 -21.30 -15.56
CA PHE A 489 25.14 -19.93 -15.97
C PHE A 489 24.68 -19.60 -17.41
N PHE A 490 23.75 -20.39 -17.96
CA PHE A 490 23.42 -20.37 -19.39
C PHE A 490 23.16 -18.95 -19.92
N ASP A 491 22.23 -18.22 -19.29
CA ASP A 491 21.85 -16.88 -19.73
C ASP A 491 23.04 -15.91 -19.69
N PHE A 492 23.82 -15.94 -18.60
CA PHE A 492 24.98 -15.07 -18.43
C PHE A 492 26.09 -15.35 -19.43
N ASP A 493 26.45 -16.62 -19.59
CA ASP A 493 27.50 -17.04 -20.51
C ASP A 493 27.12 -16.69 -21.96
N VAL A 494 25.88 -16.97 -22.37
CA VAL A 494 25.38 -16.64 -23.72
C VAL A 494 25.32 -15.12 -23.94
N LEU A 495 24.81 -14.35 -22.97
CA LEU A 495 24.79 -12.88 -23.04
C LEU A 495 26.21 -12.30 -23.12
N MET A 496 27.14 -12.79 -22.30
CA MET A 496 28.54 -12.33 -22.30
C MET A 496 29.21 -12.57 -23.66
N ARG A 497 29.01 -13.75 -24.26
CA ARG A 497 29.53 -14.05 -25.61
C ARG A 497 28.87 -13.17 -26.68
N LEU A 498 27.56 -12.97 -26.60
CA LEU A 498 26.82 -12.07 -27.50
C LEU A 498 27.34 -10.63 -27.42
N ILE A 499 27.51 -10.12 -26.20
CA ILE A 499 27.99 -8.76 -25.94
C ILE A 499 29.43 -8.60 -26.42
N THR A 500 30.29 -9.59 -26.19
CA THR A 500 31.68 -9.60 -26.68
C THR A 500 31.73 -9.53 -28.21
N GLY A 501 30.88 -10.30 -28.91
CA GLY A 501 30.91 -10.41 -30.38
C GLY A 501 30.14 -9.32 -31.12
N LYS A 502 28.99 -8.87 -30.60
CA LYS A 502 28.07 -7.94 -31.28
C LYS A 502 27.82 -6.63 -30.52
N GLY A 503 28.25 -6.51 -29.26
CA GLY A 503 28.06 -5.33 -28.43
C GLY A 503 26.67 -5.23 -27.79
N ASN A 504 26.57 -4.33 -26.80
CA ASN A 504 25.43 -4.20 -25.86
C ASN A 504 24.09 -3.87 -26.54
N ARG A 505 24.10 -3.23 -27.71
CA ARG A 505 22.89 -2.78 -28.44
C ARG A 505 21.99 -3.94 -28.90
N HIS A 506 22.49 -5.17 -28.87
CA HIS A 506 21.74 -6.37 -29.25
C HIS A 506 20.96 -7.01 -28.09
N VAL A 507 21.02 -6.43 -26.89
CA VAL A 507 20.29 -6.89 -25.70
C VAL A 507 19.15 -5.93 -25.42
N GLY A 508 17.92 -6.43 -25.50
CA GLY A 508 16.71 -5.69 -25.19
C GLY A 508 16.12 -6.10 -23.85
N HIS A 509 15.29 -5.23 -23.29
CA HIS A 509 14.54 -5.47 -22.07
C HIS A 509 13.05 -5.50 -22.39
N PHE A 510 12.34 -6.49 -21.86
CA PHE A 510 10.88 -6.53 -21.86
C PHE A 510 10.36 -6.38 -20.43
N SER A 511 9.96 -5.16 -20.08
CA SER A 511 9.59 -4.75 -18.74
C SER A 511 8.19 -5.25 -18.31
N GLU A 512 7.94 -6.55 -18.42
CA GLU A 512 6.73 -7.22 -17.92
C GLU A 512 7.13 -8.52 -17.23
N PRO A 513 6.57 -8.84 -16.04
CA PRO A 513 6.94 -10.04 -15.33
C PRO A 513 6.48 -11.27 -16.10
N LEU A 514 7.44 -12.13 -16.43
CA LEU A 514 7.21 -13.34 -17.20
C LEU A 514 7.13 -14.58 -16.34
N LEU A 515 7.94 -14.64 -15.29
CA LEU A 515 8.21 -15.85 -14.53
C LEU A 515 8.25 -15.58 -13.04
N ILE A 516 7.81 -16.59 -12.29
CA ILE A 516 7.92 -16.70 -10.85
C ILE A 516 8.96 -17.80 -10.57
N SER A 517 10.03 -17.44 -9.88
CA SER A 517 11.12 -18.37 -9.54
C SER A 517 11.65 -18.11 -8.13
N GLU A 518 12.36 -19.08 -7.55
CA GLU A 518 13.12 -18.85 -6.32
C GLU A 518 14.23 -17.81 -6.55
N SER A 519 14.52 -16.99 -5.54
CA SER A 519 15.66 -16.07 -5.57
C SER A 519 16.97 -16.86 -5.51
N ILE A 520 17.79 -16.79 -6.56
CA ILE A 520 19.12 -17.43 -6.58
C ILE A 520 20.11 -16.44 -5.97
N LYS A 521 20.54 -16.69 -4.73
CA LYS A 521 21.40 -15.77 -3.98
C LYS A 521 22.89 -15.88 -4.31
N GLU A 522 23.39 -17.06 -4.69
CA GLU A 522 24.83 -17.26 -4.80
C GLU A 522 25.20 -17.99 -6.09
N LEU A 523 26.00 -17.31 -6.89
CA LEU A 523 26.71 -17.90 -8.01
C LEU A 523 28.07 -18.37 -7.54
N ASP A 524 28.63 -19.37 -8.21
CA ASP A 524 30.04 -19.73 -8.04
C ASP A 524 30.91 -18.52 -8.44
N ASP A 525 31.45 -17.83 -7.44
CA ASP A 525 32.26 -16.62 -7.60
C ASP A 525 33.43 -16.84 -8.56
N ASN A 526 34.06 -18.01 -8.52
CA ASN A 526 35.21 -18.32 -9.39
C ASN A 526 34.81 -18.38 -10.87
N LYS A 527 33.62 -18.92 -11.16
CA LYS A 527 33.11 -18.97 -12.55
C LYS A 527 32.67 -17.60 -13.03
N THR A 528 32.04 -16.83 -12.17
CA THR A 528 31.66 -15.45 -12.47
C THR A 528 32.90 -14.62 -12.79
N GLU A 529 33.92 -14.70 -11.93
CA GLU A 529 35.21 -14.06 -12.13
C GLU A 529 35.86 -14.47 -13.45
N TYR A 530 35.85 -15.76 -13.78
CA TYR A 530 36.40 -16.26 -15.05
C TYR A 530 35.68 -15.68 -16.28
N LEU A 531 34.35 -15.69 -16.31
CA LEU A 531 33.57 -15.18 -17.43
C LEU A 531 33.75 -13.67 -17.62
N VAL A 532 33.73 -12.90 -16.51
CA VAL A 532 33.97 -11.46 -16.53
C VAL A 532 35.40 -11.15 -16.96
N SER A 533 36.40 -11.88 -16.45
CA SER A 533 37.80 -11.71 -16.85
C SER A 533 38.01 -11.94 -18.35
N ASN A 534 37.38 -12.97 -18.91
CA ASN A 534 37.47 -13.26 -20.34
C ASN A 534 36.90 -12.11 -21.20
N TYR A 535 35.76 -11.55 -20.80
CA TYR A 535 35.18 -10.39 -21.47
C TYR A 535 36.11 -9.16 -21.39
N LEU A 536 36.63 -8.87 -20.20
CA LEU A 536 37.55 -7.73 -20.00
C LEU A 536 38.84 -7.90 -20.79
N ASN A 537 39.40 -9.11 -20.83
CA ASN A 537 40.56 -9.45 -21.65
C ASN A 537 40.30 -9.23 -23.15
N ALA A 538 39.14 -9.68 -23.66
CA ALA A 538 38.75 -9.48 -25.05
C ALA A 538 38.59 -7.99 -25.40
N ARG A 539 38.24 -7.14 -24.42
CA ARG A 539 38.17 -5.67 -24.55
C ARG A 539 39.51 -4.97 -24.33
N GLY A 540 40.58 -5.69 -24.00
CA GLY A 540 41.95 -5.16 -23.83
C GLY A 540 42.36 -4.83 -22.38
N TYR A 541 41.50 -5.10 -21.40
CA TYR A 541 41.74 -4.84 -19.97
C TYR A 541 42.44 -6.02 -19.28
N VAL A 542 43.64 -6.37 -19.75
CA VAL A 542 44.38 -7.56 -19.28
C VAL A 542 44.88 -7.51 -17.83
N ASN A 543 44.87 -6.32 -17.22
CA ASN A 543 45.27 -6.11 -15.82
C ASN A 543 44.05 -5.85 -14.93
N SER A 544 42.83 -6.17 -15.39
CA SER A 544 41.63 -5.93 -14.60
C SER A 544 41.59 -6.80 -13.35
N LEU A 545 41.04 -6.26 -12.27
CA LEU A 545 40.76 -6.99 -11.03
C LEU A 545 39.26 -7.03 -10.79
N ILE A 546 38.76 -8.20 -10.43
CA ILE A 546 37.36 -8.42 -10.06
C ILE A 546 37.35 -8.66 -8.56
N LEU A 547 36.76 -7.75 -7.81
CA LEU A 547 36.73 -7.81 -6.36
C LEU A 547 35.33 -8.22 -5.90
N PRO A 548 35.20 -9.22 -5.01
CA PRO A 548 33.89 -9.58 -4.46
C PRO A 548 33.33 -8.41 -3.65
N ASN A 549 32.02 -8.17 -3.77
CA ASN A 549 31.32 -7.16 -2.98
C ASN A 549 30.72 -7.84 -1.74
N SER A 550 31.01 -7.31 -0.54
CA SER A 550 30.50 -7.86 0.73
C SER A 550 28.98 -7.83 0.84
N LEU A 551 28.31 -6.99 0.04
CA LEU A 551 26.86 -6.89 -0.05
C LEU A 551 26.26 -7.76 -1.16
N GLY A 552 27.06 -8.58 -1.86
CA GLY A 552 26.67 -9.38 -3.01
C GLY A 552 27.08 -8.75 -4.35
N GLY A 553 27.46 -9.58 -5.31
CA GLY A 553 27.99 -9.16 -6.62
C GLY A 553 29.51 -8.94 -6.64
N CYS A 554 30.01 -8.25 -7.66
CA CYS A 554 31.43 -7.92 -7.80
C CYS A 554 31.65 -6.48 -8.27
N ARG A 555 32.87 -5.99 -8.04
CA ARG A 555 33.39 -4.70 -8.49
C ARG A 555 34.48 -4.91 -9.52
N VAL A 556 34.46 -4.11 -10.59
CA VAL A 556 35.47 -4.18 -11.66
C VAL A 556 36.44 -3.00 -11.57
N VAL A 557 37.72 -3.31 -11.35
CA VAL A 557 38.82 -2.35 -11.51
C VAL A 557 39.49 -2.65 -12.85
N TYR A 558 39.44 -1.72 -13.80
CA TYR A 558 39.79 -1.98 -15.20
C TYR A 558 41.31 -2.05 -15.48
N GLY A 559 42.15 -1.58 -14.56
CA GLY A 559 43.61 -1.74 -14.65
C GLY A 559 44.23 -1.10 -15.91
N HIS A 560 43.87 0.15 -16.20
CA HIS A 560 44.29 0.87 -17.41
C HIS A 560 45.81 0.90 -17.59
N LYS A 561 46.28 0.69 -18.83
CA LYS A 561 47.73 0.70 -19.19
C LYS A 561 48.30 2.11 -19.39
N ARG A 562 47.45 3.13 -19.54
CA ARG A 562 47.85 4.51 -19.84
C ARG A 562 48.24 5.23 -18.55
N ASP A 563 49.10 6.24 -18.67
CA ASP A 563 49.39 7.15 -17.59
C ASP A 563 48.11 7.83 -17.10
N LEU A 564 48.09 8.19 -15.81
CA LEU A 564 46.95 8.85 -15.19
C LEU A 564 46.71 10.22 -15.86
N PRO A 565 45.51 10.47 -16.42
CA PRO A 565 45.23 11.67 -17.21
C PRO A 565 45.24 12.95 -16.36
N LYS A 566 45.47 14.11 -16.98
CA LYS A 566 45.34 15.37 -16.23
C LYS A 566 43.85 15.72 -16.04
N ILE A 567 43.44 16.07 -14.83
CA ILE A 567 42.06 16.46 -14.50
C ILE A 567 42.01 17.96 -14.17
N SER A 568 41.09 18.70 -14.78
CA SER A 568 40.80 20.10 -14.41
C SER A 568 39.55 20.14 -13.54
N ILE A 569 39.71 20.47 -12.26
CA ILE A 569 38.63 20.54 -11.26
C ILE A 569 38.08 21.96 -11.23
N PHE A 570 36.78 22.13 -11.42
CA PHE A 570 36.09 23.42 -11.37
C PHE A 570 35.29 23.51 -10.08
N ILE A 571 35.51 24.59 -9.33
CA ILE A 571 34.79 24.89 -8.09
C ILE A 571 34.28 26.32 -8.21
N ILE A 572 32.97 26.51 -8.07
CA ILE A 572 32.35 27.83 -8.11
C ILE A 572 32.20 28.33 -6.68
N ASP A 573 32.74 29.52 -6.41
CA ASP A 573 32.58 30.20 -5.13
C ASP A 573 31.11 30.53 -4.89
N ASN A 574 30.55 30.02 -3.79
CA ASN A 574 29.16 30.25 -3.38
C ASN A 574 28.99 31.50 -2.50
N GLY A 575 30.07 32.22 -2.22
CA GLY A 575 30.10 33.40 -1.36
C GLY A 575 30.46 33.08 0.10
N ASP A 576 30.36 31.82 0.53
CA ASP A 576 30.75 31.38 1.87
C ASP A 576 32.16 30.79 1.86
N VAL A 577 33.11 31.55 2.42
CA VAL A 577 34.52 31.16 2.50
C VAL A 577 34.71 29.86 3.28
N ASN A 578 33.90 29.57 4.31
CA ASN A 578 34.08 28.36 5.11
C ASN A 578 33.73 27.11 4.31
N ILE A 579 32.64 27.15 3.55
CA ILE A 579 32.21 26.05 2.68
C ILE A 579 33.26 25.82 1.59
N LEU A 580 33.65 26.90 0.90
CA LEU A 580 34.66 26.85 -0.16
C LEU A 580 36.01 26.34 0.36
N GLN A 581 36.45 26.84 1.53
CA GLN A 581 37.70 26.43 2.15
C GLN A 581 37.71 24.94 2.47
N ARG A 582 36.63 24.41 3.05
CA ARG A 582 36.56 22.99 3.35
C ARG A 582 36.63 22.12 2.10
N CYS A 583 35.95 22.50 1.02
CA CYS A 583 36.03 21.81 -0.26
C CYS A 583 37.47 21.75 -0.77
N VAL A 584 38.14 22.91 -0.88
CA VAL A 584 39.49 23.01 -1.43
C VAL A 584 40.53 22.33 -0.52
N MET A 585 40.46 22.52 0.79
CA MET A 585 41.37 21.84 1.72
C MET A 585 41.14 20.33 1.72
N GLY A 586 39.90 19.86 1.70
CA GLY A 586 39.57 18.44 1.58
C GLY A 586 40.16 17.79 0.33
N LEU A 587 40.14 18.51 -0.81
CA LEU A 587 40.79 18.06 -2.03
C LEU A 587 42.31 17.92 -1.89
N LEU A 588 42.97 18.94 -1.31
CA LEU A 588 44.42 18.97 -1.16
C LEU A 588 44.94 17.95 -0.13
N GLU A 589 44.21 17.74 0.97
CA GLU A 589 44.63 16.89 2.08
C GLU A 589 44.34 15.40 1.86
N LYS A 590 43.16 15.08 1.29
CA LYS A 590 42.70 13.68 1.22
C LYS A 590 43.00 13.01 -0.10
N SER A 591 43.02 13.74 -1.22
CA SER A 591 43.09 13.10 -2.55
C SER A 591 44.46 12.46 -2.81
N LYS A 592 44.47 11.15 -3.05
CA LYS A 592 45.68 10.40 -3.42
C LYS A 592 46.11 10.66 -4.87
N TYR A 593 45.15 10.92 -5.75
CA TYR A 593 45.40 11.31 -7.14
C TYR A 593 46.10 12.68 -7.21
N THR A 594 47.23 12.80 -7.90
CA THR A 594 48.05 14.04 -7.89
C THR A 594 48.02 14.84 -9.19
N ASN A 595 47.64 14.23 -10.32
CA ASN A 595 47.69 14.86 -11.65
C ASN A 595 46.44 15.70 -11.94
N TYR A 596 46.20 16.75 -11.15
CA TYR A 596 45.08 17.66 -11.33
C TYR A 596 45.48 19.15 -11.25
N GLU A 597 44.63 20.01 -11.81
CA GLU A 597 44.62 21.45 -11.57
C GLU A 597 43.24 21.89 -11.06
N ILE A 598 43.17 22.95 -10.26
CA ILE A 598 41.95 23.48 -9.65
C ILE A 598 41.70 24.88 -10.24
N PHE A 599 40.49 25.09 -10.75
CA PHE A 599 39.95 26.40 -11.13
C PHE A 599 38.89 26.81 -10.10
N ILE A 600 39.18 27.88 -9.36
CA ILE A 600 38.21 28.51 -8.46
C ILE A 600 37.59 29.69 -9.21
N LEU A 601 36.30 29.61 -9.49
CA LEU A 601 35.52 30.59 -10.25
C LEU A 601 34.73 31.45 -9.27
N SER A 602 35.09 32.73 -9.10
CA SER A 602 34.46 33.59 -8.11
C SER A 602 33.82 34.84 -8.71
N CYS A 603 32.56 35.08 -8.34
CA CYS A 603 31.86 36.35 -8.54
C CYS A 603 31.85 37.21 -7.27
N TYR A 604 32.50 36.75 -6.19
CA TYR A 604 32.44 37.33 -4.84
C TYR A 604 33.77 37.95 -4.40
N ALA A 605 34.72 38.14 -5.31
CA ALA A 605 36.02 38.74 -5.02
C ALA A 605 35.95 40.22 -4.57
N GLU A 606 34.77 40.85 -4.61
CA GLU A 606 34.55 42.17 -3.99
C GLU A 606 34.41 42.08 -2.46
N ILE A 607 34.02 40.92 -1.92
CA ILE A 607 33.93 40.66 -0.49
C ILE A 607 35.35 40.49 0.06
N GLU A 608 35.72 41.27 1.08
CA GLU A 608 37.08 41.30 1.61
C GLU A 608 37.56 39.93 2.11
N GLU A 609 36.69 39.18 2.78
CA GLU A 609 37.00 37.84 3.29
C GLU A 609 37.28 36.85 2.15
N ASN A 610 36.41 36.77 1.14
CA ASN A 610 36.61 35.92 -0.04
C ASN A 610 37.86 36.33 -0.80
N ARG A 611 38.06 37.63 -1.03
CA ARG A 611 39.24 38.13 -1.74
C ARG A 611 40.53 37.75 -1.03
N TYR A 612 40.60 37.97 0.28
CA TYR A 612 41.75 37.60 1.09
C TYR A 612 42.02 36.09 1.01
N TRP A 613 40.99 35.27 1.19
CA TRP A 613 41.13 33.82 1.15
C TRP A 613 41.57 33.30 -0.23
N LEU A 614 40.97 33.83 -1.30
CA LEU A 614 41.35 33.53 -2.69
C LEU A 614 42.83 33.90 -2.96
N GLU A 615 43.26 35.09 -2.53
CA GLU A 615 44.67 35.50 -2.66
C GLU A 615 45.62 34.53 -1.93
N GLU A 616 45.27 34.09 -0.72
CA GLU A 616 46.10 33.15 0.07
C GLU A 616 46.10 31.73 -0.53
N VAL A 617 44.96 31.19 -0.92
CA VAL A 617 44.86 29.82 -1.46
C VAL A 617 45.63 29.68 -2.78
N SER A 618 45.67 30.75 -3.60
CA SER A 618 46.46 30.78 -4.84
C SER A 618 47.97 30.63 -4.60
N LYS A 619 48.46 31.02 -3.41
CA LYS A 619 49.88 30.95 -3.05
C LYS A 619 50.31 29.57 -2.55
N ILE A 620 49.37 28.74 -2.10
CA ILE A 620 49.64 27.39 -1.58
C ILE A 620 50.26 26.51 -2.67
N ASP A 621 49.68 26.52 -3.87
CA ASP A 621 50.22 25.83 -5.04
C ASP A 621 49.89 26.59 -6.34
N PRO A 622 50.70 27.61 -6.69
CA PRO A 622 50.43 28.49 -7.84
C PRO A 622 50.42 27.78 -9.19
N ASN A 623 51.01 26.57 -9.27
CA ASN A 623 51.06 25.80 -10.51
C ASN A 623 49.78 25.01 -10.74
N ARG A 624 49.10 24.59 -9.66
CA ARG A 624 47.86 23.81 -9.72
C ARG A 624 46.60 24.62 -9.46
N ILE A 625 46.66 25.67 -8.64
CA ILE A 625 45.49 26.46 -8.23
C ILE A 625 45.41 27.74 -9.07
N LYS A 626 44.33 27.88 -9.83
CA LYS A 626 44.03 29.03 -10.69
C LYS A 626 42.73 29.67 -10.24
N ILE A 627 42.73 30.99 -10.13
CA ILE A 627 41.56 31.76 -9.71
C ILE A 627 41.10 32.61 -10.88
N ILE A 628 39.82 32.50 -11.22
CA ILE A 628 39.18 33.29 -12.27
C ILE A 628 38.09 34.12 -11.60
N VAL A 629 38.28 35.43 -11.62
CA VAL A 629 37.36 36.40 -11.01
C VAL A 629 36.45 36.98 -12.10
N PHE A 630 35.15 37.03 -11.81
CA PHE A 630 34.13 37.61 -12.68
C PHE A 630 33.56 38.88 -12.04
N PRO A 631 33.35 39.95 -12.82
CA PRO A 631 32.91 41.25 -12.28
C PRO A 631 31.41 41.28 -11.93
N HIS A 632 30.63 40.34 -12.45
CA HIS A 632 29.18 40.27 -12.25
C HIS A 632 28.78 38.83 -11.91
N GLN A 633 27.66 38.67 -11.20
CA GLN A 633 27.08 37.36 -10.99
C GLN A 633 26.64 36.76 -12.33
N GLU A 634 27.06 35.53 -12.57
CA GLU A 634 26.80 34.76 -13.78
C GLU A 634 26.23 33.39 -13.40
N SER A 635 25.51 32.75 -14.32
CA SER A 635 24.98 31.41 -14.08
C SER A 635 26.12 30.37 -13.97
N ARG A 636 25.90 29.35 -13.15
CA ARG A 636 26.83 28.22 -12.99
C ARG A 636 27.19 27.57 -14.34
N ALA A 637 26.21 27.40 -15.23
CA ALA A 637 26.40 26.87 -16.56
C ALA A 637 27.44 27.69 -17.37
N LYS A 638 27.28 29.02 -17.37
CA LYS A 638 28.18 29.92 -18.08
C LYS A 638 29.59 29.93 -17.49
N LEU A 639 29.71 29.92 -16.16
CA LEU A 639 31.00 29.84 -15.48
C LEU A 639 31.75 28.54 -15.85
N ASN A 640 31.06 27.40 -15.82
CA ASN A 640 31.64 26.12 -16.22
C ASN A 640 32.05 26.08 -17.70
N ASN A 641 31.22 26.62 -18.60
CA ASN A 641 31.54 26.73 -20.02
C ASN A 641 32.83 27.54 -20.24
N ILE A 642 32.96 28.70 -19.57
CA ILE A 642 34.17 29.54 -19.66
C ILE A 642 35.39 28.78 -19.13
N ALA A 643 35.28 28.13 -17.96
CA ALA A 643 36.37 27.35 -17.38
C ALA A 643 36.81 26.19 -18.30
N ALA A 644 35.86 25.52 -18.95
CA ALA A 644 36.13 24.44 -19.91
C ALA A 644 36.99 24.89 -21.10
N THR A 645 36.90 26.15 -21.52
CA THR A 645 37.76 26.69 -22.60
C THR A 645 39.20 26.95 -22.17
N GLN A 646 39.46 27.15 -20.87
CA GLN A 646 40.78 27.46 -20.31
C GLN A 646 41.48 26.24 -19.68
N ALA A 647 40.72 25.18 -19.43
CA ALA A 647 41.20 23.93 -18.86
C ALA A 647 42.21 23.22 -19.76
N SER A 648 43.27 22.68 -19.16
CA SER A 648 44.31 21.91 -19.86
C SER A 648 44.19 20.40 -19.66
N GLY A 649 43.35 19.94 -18.73
CA GLY A 649 43.10 18.54 -18.47
C GLY A 649 42.34 17.83 -19.60
N ASP A 650 42.55 16.52 -19.70
CA ASP A 650 41.80 15.64 -20.61
C ASP A 650 40.36 15.42 -20.11
N TYR A 651 40.16 15.54 -18.80
CA TYR A 651 38.88 15.43 -18.12
C TYR A 651 38.60 16.68 -17.29
N LEU A 652 37.33 17.05 -17.23
CA LEU A 652 36.81 18.14 -16.42
C LEU A 652 36.05 17.54 -15.25
N LEU A 653 36.37 17.92 -14.02
CA LEU A 653 35.60 17.56 -12.84
C LEU A 653 34.79 18.79 -12.41
N LEU A 654 33.48 18.71 -12.57
CA LEU A 654 32.52 19.70 -12.10
C LEU A 654 32.19 19.36 -10.64
N LEU A 655 32.77 20.13 -9.70
CA LEU A 655 32.68 19.88 -8.27
C LEU A 655 31.98 21.04 -7.58
N ASP A 656 30.92 20.72 -6.86
CA ASP A 656 30.20 21.70 -6.06
C ASP A 656 30.99 22.09 -4.81
N ALA A 657 30.95 23.37 -4.42
CA ALA A 657 31.65 23.85 -3.24
C ALA A 657 31.11 23.23 -1.94
N GLU A 658 29.87 22.74 -1.95
CA GLU A 658 29.23 22.13 -0.78
C GLU A 658 29.62 20.67 -0.53
N VAL A 659 30.44 20.08 -1.42
CA VAL A 659 30.93 18.71 -1.26
C VAL A 659 32.45 18.65 -1.09
N PHE A 660 32.91 17.63 -0.38
CA PHE A 660 34.34 17.37 -0.19
C PHE A 660 34.63 15.86 -0.12
N PRO A 661 35.87 15.41 -0.40
CA PRO A 661 36.21 13.99 -0.40
C PRO A 661 35.96 13.30 0.95
N ALA A 662 35.31 12.12 0.91
CA ALA A 662 35.10 11.31 2.10
C ALA A 662 36.29 10.36 2.38
N HIS A 663 37.00 9.91 1.35
CA HIS A 663 38.16 9.02 1.42
C HIS A 663 39.21 9.37 0.36
N ASP A 664 40.38 8.75 0.41
CA ASP A 664 41.56 9.12 -0.37
C ASP A 664 41.52 8.71 -1.85
N GLU A 665 40.96 7.53 -2.14
CA GLU A 665 40.86 6.97 -3.49
C GLU A 665 39.61 7.41 -4.30
N TRP A 666 38.87 8.41 -3.82
CA TRP A 666 37.59 8.81 -4.41
C TRP A 666 37.71 9.22 -5.89
N LEU A 667 38.79 9.90 -6.28
CA LEU A 667 39.01 10.39 -7.64
C LEU A 667 39.48 9.27 -8.58
N GLU A 668 40.34 8.36 -8.10
CA GLU A 668 40.74 7.15 -8.80
C GLU A 668 39.54 6.29 -9.18
N ASN A 669 38.55 6.21 -8.30
CA ASN A 669 37.30 5.49 -8.57
C ASN A 669 36.49 6.11 -9.72
N LEU A 670 36.49 7.44 -9.85
CA LEU A 670 35.88 8.11 -11.00
C LEU A 670 36.69 7.86 -12.29
N VAL A 671 38.02 7.96 -12.19
CA VAL A 671 38.96 7.76 -13.30
C VAL A 671 38.91 6.33 -13.84
N ASN A 672 38.70 5.33 -12.97
CA ASN A 672 38.54 3.92 -13.34
C ASN A 672 37.49 3.72 -14.45
N HIS A 673 36.38 4.47 -14.40
CA HIS A 673 35.33 4.39 -15.42
C HIS A 673 35.53 5.42 -16.54
N CYS A 674 35.97 6.65 -16.25
CA CYS A 674 36.14 7.71 -17.25
C CYS A 674 37.12 7.36 -18.38
N MET A 675 38.14 6.54 -18.09
CA MET A 675 39.13 6.15 -19.08
C MET A 675 38.63 5.12 -20.10
N ARG A 676 37.39 4.63 -19.96
CA ARG A 676 36.74 3.75 -20.94
C ARG A 676 36.24 4.58 -22.12
N ASP A 677 36.49 4.11 -23.34
CA ASP A 677 36.18 4.88 -24.54
C ASP A 677 34.67 5.11 -24.75
N GLU A 678 33.82 4.18 -24.30
CA GLU A 678 32.36 4.31 -24.37
C GLU A 678 31.73 5.19 -23.26
N VAL A 679 32.51 5.63 -22.27
CA VAL A 679 32.01 6.41 -21.13
C VAL A 679 32.21 7.90 -21.38
N GLY A 680 31.13 8.68 -21.24
CA GLY A 680 31.14 10.12 -21.42
C GLY A 680 31.40 10.86 -20.11
N CYS A 681 30.67 10.47 -19.06
CA CYS A 681 30.78 11.08 -17.74
C CYS A 681 30.59 10.05 -16.62
N VAL A 682 31.11 10.38 -15.43
CA VAL A 682 31.03 9.54 -14.22
C VAL A 682 30.68 10.40 -13.01
N GLY A 683 29.78 9.90 -12.17
CA GLY A 683 29.30 10.59 -10.96
C GLY A 683 29.52 9.80 -9.67
N SER A 684 29.68 10.53 -8.57
CA SER A 684 29.92 9.98 -7.22
C SER A 684 28.64 9.70 -6.43
N LYS A 685 28.77 8.92 -5.36
CA LYS A 685 27.79 8.86 -4.26
C LYS A 685 28.02 10.06 -3.33
N VAL A 686 26.94 10.75 -2.95
CA VAL A 686 26.99 11.88 -2.01
C VAL A 686 26.31 11.48 -0.70
N ILE A 687 27.01 11.68 0.40
CA ILE A 687 26.51 11.39 1.76
C ILE A 687 26.56 12.65 2.62
N ASN A 688 25.75 12.69 3.67
CA ASN A 688 25.89 13.70 4.71
C ASN A 688 26.84 13.24 5.83
N LEU A 689 27.10 14.11 6.80
CA LEU A 689 27.94 13.79 7.97
C LEU A 689 27.36 12.71 8.89
N ASN A 690 26.07 12.40 8.77
CA ASN A 690 25.38 11.35 9.53
C ASN A 690 25.34 10.00 8.78
N GLU A 691 26.23 9.81 7.79
CA GLU A 691 26.34 8.57 7.01
C GLU A 691 25.06 8.21 6.22
N LYS A 692 24.20 9.20 5.99
CA LYS A 692 23.00 9.06 5.16
C LYS A 692 23.27 9.52 3.74
N VAL A 693 22.65 8.85 2.79
CA VAL A 693 22.70 9.23 1.37
C VAL A 693 21.97 10.55 1.18
N TYR A 694 22.66 11.52 0.58
CA TYR A 694 22.10 12.77 0.08
C TYR A 694 21.77 12.68 -1.42
N SER A 695 22.59 11.95 -2.20
CA SER A 695 22.34 11.66 -3.61
C SER A 695 23.04 10.36 -4.02
N ALA A 696 22.30 9.41 -4.61
CA ALA A 696 22.86 8.17 -5.13
C ALA A 696 21.99 7.66 -6.29
N GLY A 697 22.52 7.75 -7.51
CA GLY A 697 21.71 7.59 -8.71
C GLY A 697 20.68 8.72 -8.88
N MET A 698 20.28 8.97 -10.12
CA MET A 698 19.24 9.94 -10.44
C MET A 698 18.29 9.31 -11.46
N ILE A 699 17.00 9.37 -11.18
CA ILE A 699 15.93 8.80 -11.98
C ILE A 699 15.10 9.95 -12.55
N LEU A 700 14.99 10.02 -13.87
CA LEU A 700 14.11 10.98 -14.52
C LEU A 700 12.65 10.65 -14.18
N GLY A 701 11.85 11.70 -13.97
CA GLY A 701 10.43 11.57 -13.68
C GLY A 701 10.10 11.28 -12.22
N LEU A 702 11.07 10.83 -11.41
CA LEU A 702 10.87 10.52 -9.99
C LEU A 702 10.68 11.81 -9.18
N ASN A 703 9.53 11.95 -8.53
CA ASN A 703 9.15 13.14 -7.74
C ASN A 703 9.36 14.46 -8.51
N GLY A 704 8.96 14.52 -9.79
CA GLY A 704 9.12 15.72 -10.62
C GLY A 704 9.92 15.44 -11.89
N VAL A 705 10.82 16.35 -12.28
CA VAL A 705 11.69 16.17 -13.46
C VAL A 705 12.73 15.08 -13.23
N VAL A 706 13.32 15.04 -12.03
CA VAL A 706 14.35 14.06 -11.63
C VAL A 706 14.40 13.91 -10.11
N GLY A 707 14.67 12.69 -9.61
CA GLY A 707 14.81 12.42 -8.19
C GLY A 707 15.88 11.37 -7.88
N SER A 708 16.38 11.37 -6.64
CA SER A 708 17.31 10.33 -6.14
C SER A 708 16.55 9.36 -5.23
N PRO A 709 16.44 8.06 -5.57
CA PRO A 709 15.55 7.14 -4.88
C PRO A 709 16.06 6.63 -3.51
N PHE A 710 17.33 6.90 -3.18
CA PHE A 710 17.97 6.39 -1.95
C PHE A 710 18.20 7.46 -0.87
N VAL A 711 17.67 8.67 -1.05
CA VAL A 711 17.81 9.76 -0.07
C VAL A 711 17.39 9.29 1.33
N GLY A 712 18.21 9.56 2.35
CA GLY A 712 17.97 9.16 3.75
C GLY A 712 18.36 7.71 4.10
N SER A 713 18.68 6.87 3.11
CA SER A 713 19.22 5.52 3.37
C SER A 713 20.62 5.58 3.96
N HIS A 714 21.03 4.55 4.72
CA HIS A 714 22.43 4.43 5.14
C HIS A 714 23.33 4.19 3.93
N TYR A 715 24.51 4.83 3.86
CA TYR A 715 25.37 4.78 2.66
C TYR A 715 25.87 3.38 2.27
N SER A 716 25.98 2.48 3.26
CA SER A 716 26.41 1.08 3.09
C SER A 716 25.25 0.10 2.85
N ALA A 717 24.00 0.56 2.76
CA ALA A 717 22.89 -0.32 2.40
C ALA A 717 23.02 -0.83 0.96
N SER A 718 22.55 -2.05 0.69
CA SER A 718 22.53 -2.61 -0.67
C SER A 718 21.53 -1.88 -1.57
N GLY A 719 20.39 -1.46 -1.02
CA GLY A 719 19.28 -0.88 -1.76
C GLY A 719 18.51 -1.92 -2.59
N TYR A 720 17.45 -1.48 -3.27
CA TYR A 720 16.65 -2.33 -4.15
C TYR A 720 17.54 -3.02 -5.19
N MET A 721 17.55 -4.35 -5.21
CA MET A 721 18.38 -5.18 -6.09
C MET A 721 19.87 -4.75 -6.15
N HIS A 722 20.47 -4.40 -5.01
CA HIS A 722 21.87 -3.98 -4.88
C HIS A 722 22.25 -2.70 -5.64
N ARG A 723 21.27 -1.93 -6.10
CA ARG A 723 21.47 -0.72 -6.91
C ARG A 723 22.17 0.43 -6.17
N LEU A 724 22.23 0.41 -4.83
CA LEU A 724 23.00 1.39 -4.06
C LEU A 724 24.46 0.96 -3.83
N ALA A 725 24.78 -0.31 -4.11
CA ALA A 725 26.07 -0.94 -3.85
C ALA A 725 26.87 -1.29 -5.11
N ILE A 726 26.29 -1.19 -6.30
CA ILE A 726 26.88 -1.64 -7.58
C ILE A 726 26.86 -0.51 -8.61
N GLU A 727 27.86 -0.44 -9.48
CA GLU A 727 27.95 0.51 -10.58
C GLU A 727 26.79 0.37 -11.57
N GLN A 728 26.32 1.51 -12.07
CA GLN A 728 25.18 1.53 -12.98
C GLN A 728 25.30 2.61 -14.04
N ASN A 729 24.67 2.36 -15.20
CA ASN A 729 24.51 3.36 -16.24
C ASN A 729 23.17 4.08 -16.04
N TYR A 730 23.21 5.29 -15.50
CA TYR A 730 22.02 6.14 -15.35
C TYR A 730 21.84 7.04 -16.58
N SER A 731 20.62 7.54 -16.79
CA SER A 731 20.38 8.53 -17.85
C SER A 731 20.91 9.91 -17.50
N VAL A 732 20.91 10.24 -16.20
CA VAL A 732 21.41 11.49 -15.66
C VAL A 732 22.21 11.26 -14.39
N LEU A 733 23.16 12.16 -14.12
CA LEU A 733 24.04 12.09 -12.95
C LEU A 733 23.96 13.40 -12.17
N PRO A 734 24.11 13.36 -10.84
CA PRO A 734 24.11 14.57 -10.04
C PRO A 734 25.41 15.34 -10.27
N LEU A 735 25.31 16.65 -10.48
CA LEU A 735 26.44 17.53 -10.76
C LEU A 735 27.10 18.11 -9.51
N LEU A 736 26.81 17.51 -8.34
CA LEU A 736 27.56 17.78 -7.11
C LEU A 736 29.03 17.34 -7.25
N CYS A 737 29.26 16.21 -7.93
CA CYS A 737 30.59 15.70 -8.23
C CYS A 737 30.50 14.83 -9.49
N LEU A 738 30.82 15.42 -10.64
CA LEU A 738 30.74 14.78 -11.95
C LEU A 738 32.00 15.04 -12.77
N ILE A 739 32.65 13.97 -13.23
CA ILE A 739 33.76 14.04 -14.16
C ILE A 739 33.28 13.75 -15.59
N ILE A 740 33.77 14.51 -16.55
CA ILE A 740 33.41 14.38 -17.97
C ILE A 740 34.64 14.55 -18.85
N LYS A 741 34.72 13.79 -19.94
CA LYS A 741 35.80 13.96 -20.93
C LYS A 741 35.68 15.32 -21.61
N ARG A 742 36.75 16.11 -21.62
CA ARG A 742 36.73 17.49 -22.14
C ARG A 742 36.27 17.55 -23.61
N SER A 743 36.72 16.61 -24.43
CA SER A 743 36.30 16.55 -25.84
C SER A 743 34.79 16.35 -25.96
N ILE A 744 34.20 15.46 -25.16
CA ILE A 744 32.76 15.19 -25.18
C ILE A 744 31.98 16.42 -24.69
N TYR A 745 32.45 17.08 -23.63
CA TYR A 745 31.83 18.32 -23.15
C TYR A 745 31.76 19.39 -24.26
N GLN A 746 32.81 19.52 -25.05
CA GLN A 746 32.87 20.44 -26.19
C GLN A 746 31.98 19.98 -27.35
N ASP A 747 32.01 18.68 -27.69
CA ASP A 747 31.25 18.10 -28.80
C ASP A 747 29.73 18.22 -28.59
N VAL A 748 29.25 18.12 -27.35
CA VAL A 748 27.83 18.28 -27.01
C VAL A 748 27.40 19.74 -26.79
N GLY A 749 28.31 20.69 -26.95
CA GLY A 749 28.04 22.13 -26.81
C GLY A 749 27.95 22.65 -25.37
N GLY A 750 28.50 21.91 -24.40
CA GLY A 750 28.54 22.33 -23.00
C GLY A 750 27.17 22.44 -22.33
N MET A 751 27.14 23.16 -21.20
CA MET A 751 25.91 23.41 -20.42
C MET A 751 25.06 24.49 -21.10
N ASP A 752 23.73 24.32 -21.09
CA ASP A 752 22.80 25.32 -21.61
C ASP A 752 22.70 26.51 -20.65
N GLU A 753 23.21 27.67 -21.07
CA GLU A 753 23.27 28.88 -20.24
C GLU A 753 21.90 29.51 -19.97
N SER A 754 20.87 29.13 -20.73
CA SER A 754 19.50 29.61 -20.52
C SER A 754 18.79 28.93 -19.34
N LEU A 755 19.28 27.76 -18.92
CA LEU A 755 18.77 27.01 -17.78
C LEU A 755 19.48 27.47 -16.51
N THR A 756 18.88 28.42 -15.80
CA THR A 756 19.46 29.05 -14.60
C THR A 756 18.93 28.48 -13.30
N GLU A 757 17.85 27.70 -13.35
CA GLU A 757 17.20 27.14 -12.16
C GLU A 757 17.80 25.79 -11.76
N ALA A 758 18.08 25.67 -10.46
CA ALA A 758 18.44 24.43 -9.77
C ALA A 758 19.49 23.60 -10.53
N ASN A 759 19.15 22.35 -10.86
CA ASN A 759 19.96 21.37 -11.55
C ASN A 759 19.49 21.13 -13.00
N LEU A 760 18.70 22.03 -13.61
CA LEU A 760 18.14 21.77 -14.95
C LEU A 760 19.22 21.75 -16.04
N ALA A 761 20.22 22.63 -15.96
CA ALA A 761 21.38 22.61 -16.84
C ALA A 761 22.21 21.32 -16.69
N ASP A 762 22.19 20.74 -15.50
CA ASP A 762 22.92 19.51 -15.17
C ASP A 762 22.30 18.28 -15.83
N ILE A 763 20.97 18.22 -15.75
CA ILE A 763 20.13 17.22 -16.42
C ILE A 763 20.34 17.31 -17.93
N ASP A 764 20.24 18.52 -18.50
CA ASP A 764 20.40 18.74 -19.94
C ASP A 764 21.77 18.27 -20.46
N LEU A 765 22.86 18.58 -19.75
CA LEU A 765 24.20 18.12 -20.13
C LEU A 765 24.30 16.59 -20.16
N SER A 766 23.81 15.92 -19.11
CA SER A 766 23.86 14.45 -19.03
C SER A 766 23.06 13.80 -20.16
N LEU A 767 21.89 14.36 -20.49
CA LEU A 767 21.04 13.89 -21.57
C LEU A 767 21.66 14.12 -22.95
N LYS A 768 22.33 15.25 -23.19
CA LYS A 768 23.11 15.49 -24.42
C LYS A 768 24.25 14.48 -24.58
N VAL A 769 24.97 14.16 -23.50
CA VAL A 769 26.03 13.13 -23.52
C VAL A 769 25.46 11.76 -23.91
N ARG A 770 24.29 11.41 -23.36
CA ARG A 770 23.57 10.19 -23.73
C ARG A 770 23.12 10.19 -25.19
N GLU A 771 22.55 11.29 -25.68
CA GLU A 771 22.11 11.44 -27.08
C GLU A 771 23.28 11.29 -28.07
N ALA A 772 24.47 11.75 -27.68
CA ALA A 772 25.71 11.50 -28.43
C ALA A 772 26.20 10.04 -28.41
N GLY A 773 25.51 9.14 -27.67
CA GLY A 773 25.75 7.70 -27.66
C GLY A 773 26.74 7.22 -26.60
N TYR A 774 27.11 8.07 -25.64
CA TYR A 774 28.02 7.74 -24.53
C TYR A 774 27.27 7.26 -23.29
N LEU A 775 27.96 6.48 -22.44
CA LEU A 775 27.45 6.04 -21.15
C LEU A 775 27.72 7.09 -20.06
N ALA A 776 26.72 7.32 -19.20
CA ALA A 776 26.87 8.05 -17.95
C ALA A 776 26.92 7.03 -16.80
N VAL A 777 28.06 6.88 -16.14
CA VAL A 777 28.29 5.85 -15.11
C VAL A 777 28.19 6.46 -13.72
N TRP A 778 27.39 5.88 -12.85
CA TRP A 778 27.42 6.17 -11.43
C TRP A 778 28.23 5.09 -10.71
N THR A 779 29.17 5.50 -9.84
CA THR A 779 29.95 4.56 -9.04
C THR A 779 29.70 4.75 -7.54
N PRO A 780 29.36 3.68 -6.80
CA PRO A 780 29.18 3.73 -5.35
C PRO A 780 30.52 3.84 -4.59
N TYR A 781 31.65 3.66 -5.28
CA TYR A 781 33.00 3.61 -4.69
C TYR A 781 33.73 4.96 -4.68
N SER A 782 33.20 5.98 -5.37
CA SER A 782 33.61 7.36 -5.18
C SER A 782 32.61 8.04 -4.25
N ILE A 783 33.03 8.36 -3.03
CA ILE A 783 32.16 8.98 -2.02
C ILE A 783 32.65 10.39 -1.70
N VAL A 784 31.74 11.36 -1.84
CA VAL A 784 31.91 12.73 -1.35
C VAL A 784 30.89 13.02 -0.25
N ALA A 785 31.27 13.85 0.71
CA ALA A 785 30.46 14.23 1.85
C ALA A 785 29.96 15.68 1.73
N THR A 786 28.82 15.98 2.34
CA THR A 786 28.24 17.32 2.46
C THR A 786 27.67 17.55 3.87
N ASP A 787 27.47 18.82 4.23
CA ASP A 787 26.80 19.21 5.48
C ASP A 787 25.28 19.26 5.34
N LEU A 788 24.77 19.27 4.11
CA LEU A 788 23.35 19.43 3.86
C LEU A 788 22.52 18.28 4.42
N SER A 789 21.35 18.59 4.97
CA SER A 789 20.42 17.58 5.45
C SER A 789 19.56 17.03 4.31
N PRO A 790 19.33 15.71 4.22
CA PRO A 790 18.34 15.11 3.34
C PRO A 790 16.92 15.64 3.55
N GLU A 791 16.59 16.07 4.77
CA GLU A 791 15.25 16.50 5.18
C GLU A 791 14.86 17.85 4.56
N GLU A 792 15.83 18.75 4.36
CA GLU A 792 15.65 20.07 3.74
C GLU A 792 15.20 19.97 2.27
N LYS A 793 15.43 18.84 1.60
CA LYS A 793 14.97 18.57 0.23
C LYS A 793 13.49 18.20 0.13
N ASN A 794 12.86 17.73 1.20
CA ASN A 794 11.51 17.15 1.15
C ASN A 794 10.38 18.18 1.38
N GLU A 795 10.70 19.42 1.75
CA GLU A 795 9.69 20.43 2.11
C GLU A 795 9.25 21.35 0.95
N SER A 796 9.89 21.31 -0.23
CA SER A 796 9.45 22.11 -1.35
C SER A 796 8.22 21.48 -2.02
N LYS A 797 7.03 21.97 -1.66
CA LYS A 797 5.82 21.83 -2.49
C LYS A 797 6.15 22.37 -3.88
N GLU A 798 6.31 21.47 -4.85
CA GLU A 798 6.72 21.79 -6.21
C GLU A 798 5.74 22.80 -6.83
N ILE A 799 6.17 24.06 -6.90
CA ILE A 799 5.58 25.03 -7.81
C ILE A 799 6.33 24.84 -9.13
N TYR A 800 5.72 24.12 -10.07
CA TYR A 800 6.25 23.97 -11.44
C TYR A 800 6.67 25.32 -12.03
N SER A 801 7.96 25.44 -12.38
CA SER A 801 8.50 26.65 -13.00
C SER A 801 8.29 26.65 -14.51
N ASP A 802 8.57 27.78 -15.17
CA ASP A 802 8.56 27.84 -16.64
C ASP A 802 9.78 27.13 -17.25
N GLN A 803 10.90 26.98 -16.53
CA GLN A 803 12.08 26.24 -17.01
C GLN A 803 11.85 24.72 -16.97
N ASP A 804 11.09 24.21 -16.00
CA ASP A 804 10.66 22.80 -15.99
C ASP A 804 9.92 22.44 -17.29
N LYS A 805 9.05 23.34 -17.79
CA LYS A 805 8.33 23.14 -19.05
C LYS A 805 9.27 23.01 -20.25
N VAL A 806 10.38 23.76 -20.26
CA VAL A 806 11.40 23.66 -21.33
C VAL A 806 12.02 22.26 -21.30
N ILE A 807 12.35 21.74 -20.12
CA ILE A 807 12.91 20.39 -19.97
C ILE A 807 11.88 19.32 -20.33
N TYR A 808 10.62 19.44 -19.91
CA TYR A 808 9.57 18.51 -20.31
C TYR A 808 9.31 18.54 -21.82
N HIS A 809 9.33 19.71 -22.46
CA HIS A 809 9.15 19.83 -23.90
C HIS A 809 10.35 19.23 -24.66
N LYS A 810 11.58 19.42 -24.17
CA LYS A 810 12.80 18.95 -24.83
C LYS A 810 13.05 17.46 -24.61
N TRP A 811 12.82 16.97 -23.39
CA TRP A 811 13.24 15.65 -22.92
C TRP A 811 12.09 14.77 -22.40
N GLY A 812 10.83 15.20 -22.57
CA GLY A 812 9.63 14.54 -22.01
C GLY A 812 9.52 13.05 -22.29
N ASN A 813 9.89 12.60 -23.49
CA ASN A 813 9.86 11.17 -23.85
C ASN A 813 10.83 10.33 -23.01
N LEU A 814 12.03 10.85 -22.72
CA LEU A 814 13.02 10.18 -21.86
C LEU A 814 12.63 10.28 -20.39
N ILE A 815 12.01 11.40 -19.97
CA ILE A 815 11.51 11.56 -18.61
C ILE A 815 10.36 10.58 -18.32
N ALA A 816 9.50 10.36 -19.30
CA ALA A 816 8.42 9.37 -19.23
C ALA A 816 8.94 7.94 -19.13
N ASN A 817 10.03 7.62 -19.84
CA ASN A 817 10.53 6.27 -20.03
C ASN A 817 12.04 6.20 -19.76
N ASP A 818 12.47 6.57 -18.55
CA ASP A 818 13.88 6.53 -18.18
C ASP A 818 14.43 5.10 -18.30
N PRO A 819 15.39 4.82 -19.19
CA PRO A 819 15.98 3.48 -19.31
C PRO A 819 16.65 2.99 -18.02
N ALA A 820 17.05 3.90 -17.12
CA ALA A 820 17.62 3.54 -15.82
C ALA A 820 16.56 3.11 -14.80
N TYR A 821 15.25 3.21 -15.09
CA TYR A 821 14.16 2.92 -14.18
C TYR A 821 13.09 2.02 -14.81
N ASN A 822 12.60 1.04 -14.07
CA ASN A 822 11.56 0.17 -14.60
C ASN A 822 10.21 0.90 -14.65
N LYS A 823 9.52 0.84 -15.79
CA LYS A 823 8.22 1.49 -15.99
C LYS A 823 7.10 0.95 -15.08
N ASN A 824 7.25 -0.21 -14.46
CA ASN A 824 6.28 -0.76 -13.52
C ASN A 824 6.54 -0.33 -12.07
N LEU A 825 7.55 0.51 -11.82
CA LEU A 825 7.79 1.13 -10.52
C LEU A 825 7.19 2.54 -10.46
N SER A 826 6.82 2.95 -9.26
CA SER A 826 6.20 4.23 -8.94
C SER A 826 7.20 5.38 -9.06
N LEU A 827 6.75 6.48 -9.67
CA LEU A 827 7.52 7.73 -9.73
C LEU A 827 7.32 8.61 -8.48
N LYS A 828 6.61 8.13 -7.45
CA LYS A 828 6.40 8.83 -6.17
C LYS A 828 6.94 8.04 -4.98
N LYS A 829 6.76 6.71 -5.02
CA LYS A 829 7.17 5.79 -3.95
C LYS A 829 8.40 5.01 -4.43
N ASN A 830 9.57 5.37 -3.92
CA ASN A 830 10.87 4.83 -4.35
C ASN A 830 10.88 3.28 -4.38
N TYR A 831 11.07 2.72 -5.57
CA TYR A 831 11.15 1.26 -5.83
C TYR A 831 9.94 0.46 -5.33
N LYS A 832 8.78 1.11 -5.23
CA LYS A 832 7.50 0.42 -5.07
C LYS A 832 6.84 0.17 -6.41
N ILE A 833 6.09 -0.90 -6.53
CA ILE A 833 5.29 -1.19 -7.72
C ILE A 833 4.30 -0.04 -7.95
N GLU A 834 4.15 0.35 -9.21
CA GLU A 834 3.15 1.32 -9.64
C GLU A 834 1.74 0.76 -9.40
N GLU A 835 0.97 1.44 -8.54
CA GLU A 835 -0.39 1.06 -8.17
C GLU A 835 -1.36 1.25 -9.37
N HIS A 836 -1.05 2.20 -10.26
CA HIS A 836 -1.81 2.47 -11.48
C HIS A 836 -1.56 1.38 -12.53
N SER A 837 -2.29 0.28 -12.42
CA SER A 837 -2.10 -0.92 -13.24
C SER A 837 -2.48 -0.69 -14.71
N ARG A 838 -1.49 -0.57 -15.61
CA ARG A 838 -1.69 -0.57 -17.08
C ARG A 838 -1.87 -1.97 -17.62
N ALA A 839 -2.46 -2.13 -18.81
CA ALA A 839 -2.49 -3.45 -19.44
C ALA A 839 -1.05 -3.90 -19.72
N TYR A 840 -0.84 -5.21 -19.89
CA TYR A 840 0.37 -5.66 -20.58
C TYR A 840 0.52 -4.88 -21.89
N GLY A 841 1.74 -4.70 -22.39
CA GLY A 841 2.01 -3.87 -23.56
C GLY A 841 2.02 -4.55 -24.95
N PRO A 842 1.05 -5.36 -25.41
CA PRO A 842 1.08 -5.90 -26.76
C PRO A 842 0.44 -4.91 -27.76
N SER A 843 1.25 -4.15 -28.52
CA SER A 843 0.73 -3.34 -29.64
C SER A 843 0.85 -4.05 -31.01
N LEU A 844 0.39 -5.31 -31.09
CA LEU A 844 0.14 -5.96 -32.40
C LEU A 844 -1.25 -5.59 -32.96
N GLU A 845 -2.01 -4.79 -32.23
CA GLU A 845 -3.33 -4.30 -32.63
C GLU A 845 -3.18 -3.27 -33.76
N SER A 846 -3.99 -3.41 -34.81
CA SER A 846 -4.02 -2.47 -35.95
C SER A 846 -4.69 -1.13 -35.61
N LYS A 847 -5.43 -1.06 -34.50
CA LYS A 847 -6.14 0.13 -34.01
C LYS A 847 -5.75 0.40 -32.56
N LYS A 848 -5.18 1.57 -32.27
CA LYS A 848 -4.90 2.03 -30.90
C LYS A 848 -6.23 2.27 -30.17
N LEU A 849 -6.41 1.66 -28.99
CA LEU A 849 -7.50 2.00 -28.08
C LEU A 849 -7.25 3.36 -27.44
N LEU A 850 -8.32 4.12 -27.15
CA LEU A 850 -8.20 5.39 -26.45
C LEU A 850 -7.79 5.13 -25.00
N SER A 851 -6.75 5.84 -24.55
CA SER A 851 -6.21 5.81 -23.19
C SER A 851 -7.00 6.78 -22.32
N VAL A 852 -7.80 6.24 -21.40
CA VAL A 852 -8.60 7.00 -20.43
C VAL A 852 -7.93 6.95 -19.07
N THR A 853 -7.65 8.12 -18.50
CA THR A 853 -7.05 8.26 -17.18
C THR A 853 -8.03 8.89 -16.22
N ILE A 854 -8.34 8.19 -15.13
CA ILE A 854 -9.29 8.65 -14.11
C ILE A 854 -8.54 8.99 -12.84
N PHE A 855 -8.78 10.19 -12.31
CA PHE A 855 -8.38 10.58 -10.97
C PHE A 855 -9.63 10.68 -10.08
N SER A 856 -9.82 9.70 -9.19
CA SER A 856 -11.02 9.61 -8.34
C SER A 856 -10.86 10.31 -6.97
N GLY A 857 -9.62 10.66 -6.59
CA GLY A 857 -9.31 11.43 -5.37
C GLY A 857 -9.56 10.69 -4.05
N GLY A 858 -9.97 9.43 -4.10
CA GLY A 858 -10.21 8.58 -2.92
C GLY A 858 -11.48 8.93 -2.14
N CYS A 859 -12.19 7.86 -1.75
CA CYS A 859 -13.15 7.79 -0.64
C CYS A 859 -14.51 8.52 -0.82
N ASN A 860 -15.31 8.00 -1.76
CA ASN A 860 -16.70 7.68 -1.45
C ASN A 860 -17.07 6.37 -2.17
N PRO A 861 -17.50 5.31 -1.46
CA PRO A 861 -18.00 4.06 -2.04
C PRO A 861 -19.01 4.26 -3.19
N MET A 862 -19.84 5.31 -3.08
CA MET A 862 -20.85 5.66 -4.09
C MET A 862 -20.25 6.16 -5.41
N HIS A 863 -19.02 6.68 -5.40
CA HIS A 863 -18.34 7.23 -6.59
C HIS A 863 -17.68 6.14 -7.43
N MET A 864 -17.30 5.01 -6.81
CA MET A 864 -16.71 3.85 -7.49
C MET A 864 -17.65 3.30 -8.58
N TYR A 865 -18.95 3.29 -8.32
CA TYR A 865 -19.98 2.84 -9.27
C TYR A 865 -20.05 3.66 -10.56
N ARG A 866 -19.62 4.92 -10.52
CA ARG A 866 -19.82 5.87 -11.61
C ARG A 866 -18.61 5.99 -12.54
N LEU A 867 -17.41 5.87 -11.98
CA LEU A 867 -16.16 6.04 -12.73
C LEU A 867 -15.34 4.74 -12.77
N GLU A 868 -15.00 4.17 -11.60
CA GLU A 868 -14.06 3.05 -11.55
C GLU A 868 -14.64 1.74 -12.12
N GLU A 869 -15.83 1.35 -11.68
CA GLU A 869 -16.49 0.12 -12.16
C GLU A 869 -16.76 0.13 -13.68
N PRO A 870 -17.31 1.22 -14.27
CA PRO A 870 -17.43 1.32 -15.72
C PRO A 870 -16.07 1.29 -16.44
N PHE A 871 -15.05 1.95 -15.89
CA PHE A 871 -13.71 1.94 -16.47
C PHE A 871 -13.15 0.52 -16.54
N TYR A 872 -13.16 -0.21 -15.43
CA TYR A 872 -12.63 -1.57 -15.39
C TYR A 872 -13.40 -2.50 -16.33
N LYS A 873 -14.73 -2.34 -16.39
CA LYS A 873 -15.56 -3.14 -17.30
C LYS A 873 -15.29 -2.82 -18.77
N MET A 874 -15.25 -1.53 -19.16
CA MET A 874 -14.93 -1.13 -20.54
C MET A 874 -13.52 -1.55 -20.96
N ARG A 875 -12.55 -1.46 -20.05
CA ARG A 875 -11.19 -1.91 -20.30
C ARG A 875 -11.10 -3.43 -20.47
N PHE A 876 -11.80 -4.19 -19.63
CA PHE A 876 -11.91 -5.65 -19.77
C PHE A 876 -12.56 -6.03 -21.11
N ASP A 877 -13.61 -5.33 -21.52
CA ASP A 877 -14.29 -5.57 -22.80
C ASP A 877 -13.51 -5.05 -24.03
N GLY A 878 -12.31 -4.47 -23.82
CA GLY A 878 -11.44 -3.97 -24.89
C GLY A 878 -11.96 -2.71 -25.58
N MET A 879 -12.81 -1.91 -24.91
CA MET A 879 -13.36 -0.66 -25.44
C MET A 879 -12.39 0.53 -25.27
N ILE A 880 -11.62 0.54 -24.18
CA ILE A 880 -10.63 1.56 -23.81
C ILE A 880 -9.39 0.90 -23.21
N ASP A 881 -8.30 1.64 -23.09
CA ASP A 881 -7.18 1.32 -22.19
C ASP A 881 -6.98 2.48 -21.21
N GLY A 882 -6.01 2.37 -20.31
CA GLY A 882 -5.60 3.46 -19.42
C GLY A 882 -5.54 3.07 -17.95
N VAL A 883 -5.71 4.03 -17.04
CA VAL A 883 -5.49 3.83 -15.60
C VAL A 883 -6.47 4.59 -14.71
N VAL A 884 -6.65 4.08 -13.49
CA VAL A 884 -7.36 4.77 -12.39
C VAL A 884 -6.36 5.06 -11.28
N ALA A 885 -6.40 6.28 -10.77
CA ALA A 885 -5.58 6.74 -9.66
C ALA A 885 -6.41 7.29 -8.50
N SER A 886 -5.99 6.90 -7.30
CA SER A 886 -6.44 7.46 -6.03
C SER A 886 -5.67 8.73 -5.65
N GLU A 887 -4.41 8.85 -6.06
CA GLU A 887 -3.53 10.00 -5.78
C GLU A 887 -3.39 10.91 -7.02
N PRO A 888 -3.25 12.24 -6.83
CA PRO A 888 -3.08 13.20 -7.94
C PRO A 888 -1.87 12.87 -8.80
N PHE A 889 -1.99 12.89 -10.13
CA PHE A 889 -0.85 12.61 -11.04
C PHE A 889 0.16 13.76 -11.04
N ILE A 890 1.45 13.44 -11.16
CA ILE A 890 2.50 14.40 -11.53
C ILE A 890 2.66 14.45 -13.05
N MET A 891 3.30 15.50 -13.57
CA MET A 891 3.52 15.65 -15.02
C MET A 891 4.20 14.43 -15.66
N SER A 892 5.17 13.83 -14.95
CA SER A 892 5.89 12.64 -15.40
C SER A 892 5.00 11.39 -15.52
N ASP A 893 3.99 11.25 -14.64
CA ASP A 893 2.98 10.19 -14.77
C ASP A 893 2.18 10.38 -16.06
N LEU A 894 1.72 11.60 -16.33
CA LEU A 894 0.91 11.92 -17.52
C LEU A 894 1.71 11.72 -18.81
N LEU A 895 2.98 12.15 -18.86
CA LEU A 895 3.87 11.89 -20.00
C LEU A 895 4.10 10.40 -20.22
N LYS A 896 4.18 9.62 -19.14
CA LYS A 896 4.30 8.15 -19.23
C LYS A 896 3.01 7.51 -19.72
N ILE A 897 1.83 7.99 -19.28
CA ILE A 897 0.52 7.39 -19.62
C ILE A 897 0.08 7.78 -21.03
N GLU A 898 0.39 9.01 -21.45
CA GLU A 898 -0.11 9.63 -22.68
C GLU A 898 -1.64 9.52 -22.82
N PRO A 899 -2.43 10.06 -21.87
CA PRO A 899 -3.88 9.94 -21.90
C PRO A 899 -4.49 10.69 -23.08
N ASP A 900 -5.38 10.03 -23.81
CA ASP A 900 -6.27 10.67 -24.79
C ASP A 900 -7.43 11.39 -24.06
N VAL A 901 -7.85 10.86 -22.90
CA VAL A 901 -8.90 11.44 -22.05
C VAL A 901 -8.44 11.45 -20.59
N ILE A 902 -8.60 12.58 -19.89
CA ILE A 902 -8.42 12.70 -18.44
C ILE A 902 -9.77 13.01 -17.79
N ILE A 903 -10.16 12.22 -16.79
CA ILE A 903 -11.39 12.44 -16.00
C ILE A 903 -10.99 12.69 -14.55
N THR A 904 -11.39 13.81 -13.97
CA THR A 904 -11.11 14.14 -12.57
C THR A 904 -12.37 14.35 -11.75
N GLN A 905 -12.28 14.08 -10.44
CA GLN A 905 -13.38 14.22 -9.49
C GLN A 905 -12.92 14.93 -8.21
N ASN A 906 -13.75 15.84 -7.67
CA ASN A 906 -13.63 16.55 -6.37
C ASN A 906 -12.42 17.48 -6.15
N HIS A 907 -11.22 17.13 -6.63
CA HIS A 907 -10.02 17.96 -6.50
C HIS A 907 -9.57 18.46 -7.89
N ILE A 908 -9.52 19.78 -8.04
CA ILE A 908 -9.19 20.42 -9.31
C ILE A 908 -7.67 20.48 -9.46
N GLN A 909 -7.11 19.59 -10.27
CA GLN A 909 -5.74 19.68 -10.82
C GLN A 909 -5.73 20.50 -12.11
N SER A 910 -6.39 21.66 -12.12
CA SER A 910 -6.55 22.44 -13.37
C SER A 910 -5.20 22.87 -13.94
N ARG A 911 -4.20 23.14 -13.11
CA ARG A 911 -2.87 23.58 -13.56
C ARG A 911 -2.09 22.47 -14.24
N GLU A 912 -2.02 21.27 -13.63
CA GLU A 912 -1.30 20.12 -14.18
C GLU A 912 -1.92 19.66 -15.51
N ILE A 913 -3.25 19.58 -15.55
CA ILE A 913 -3.98 19.22 -16.77
C ILE A 913 -3.77 20.26 -17.86
N THR A 914 -3.83 21.55 -17.52
CA THR A 914 -3.59 22.63 -18.50
C THR A 914 -2.17 22.61 -19.02
N ASN A 915 -1.18 22.39 -18.15
CA ASN A 915 0.21 22.25 -18.56
C ASN A 915 0.38 21.04 -19.50
N PHE A 916 -0.20 19.89 -19.17
CA PHE A 916 -0.17 18.72 -20.04
C PHE A 916 -0.82 18.99 -21.40
N LYS A 917 -2.01 19.61 -21.41
CA LYS A 917 -2.73 20.01 -22.63
C LYS A 917 -1.99 21.04 -23.48
N SER A 918 -1.09 21.82 -22.89
CA SER A 918 -0.26 22.77 -23.66
C SER A 918 0.82 22.07 -24.50
N MET A 919 1.15 20.83 -24.17
CA MET A 919 2.17 20.02 -24.84
C MET A 919 1.57 18.87 -25.66
N ASN A 920 0.42 18.34 -25.26
CA ASN A 920 -0.20 17.14 -25.83
C ASN A 920 -1.71 17.34 -26.08
N ASP A 921 -2.23 16.71 -27.14
CA ASP A 921 -3.67 16.65 -27.39
C ASP A 921 -4.33 15.73 -26.36
N CYS A 922 -5.24 16.27 -25.54
CA CYS A 922 -5.93 15.53 -24.50
C CYS A 922 -7.30 16.14 -24.20
N PHE A 923 -8.33 15.29 -24.11
CA PHE A 923 -9.69 15.70 -23.75
C PHE A 923 -9.90 15.60 -22.23
N SER A 924 -10.21 16.71 -21.56
CA SER A 924 -10.36 16.77 -20.11
C SER A 924 -11.83 16.85 -19.68
N ILE A 925 -12.19 16.02 -18.70
CA ILE A 925 -13.55 15.91 -18.16
C ILE A 925 -13.51 16.12 -16.65
N TYR A 926 -14.43 16.96 -16.15
CA TYR A 926 -14.68 17.10 -14.73
C TYR A 926 -15.99 16.38 -14.35
N ASP A 927 -15.93 15.40 -13.46
CA ASP A 927 -17.11 14.72 -12.92
C ASP A 927 -17.58 15.37 -11.61
N MET A 928 -18.81 15.91 -11.63
CA MET A 928 -19.39 16.68 -10.53
C MET A 928 -20.63 15.97 -9.97
N ASN A 929 -20.51 15.45 -8.74
CA ASN A 929 -21.58 14.67 -8.08
C ASN A 929 -22.07 15.22 -6.74
N TYR A 930 -21.59 16.38 -6.29
CA TYR A 930 -22.02 16.98 -5.03
C TYR A 930 -22.38 18.46 -5.15
N TYR A 931 -23.26 18.91 -4.26
CA TYR A 931 -23.70 20.30 -4.12
C TYR A 931 -22.85 21.02 -3.06
N GLU A 932 -21.77 21.70 -3.45
CA GLU A 932 -20.84 22.37 -2.53
C GLU A 932 -21.42 23.59 -1.78
N LEU A 933 -22.53 24.15 -2.26
CA LEU A 933 -23.03 25.45 -1.81
C LEU A 933 -23.87 25.39 -0.51
N SER A 934 -24.00 24.23 0.13
CA SER A 934 -24.81 24.04 1.35
C SER A 934 -24.15 24.61 2.62
N LYS A 935 -22.85 24.94 2.59
CA LYS A 935 -22.08 25.41 3.76
C LYS A 935 -22.04 26.93 3.96
N PHE A 936 -22.72 27.72 3.14
CA PHE A 936 -22.54 29.19 3.12
C PHE A 936 -23.84 29.94 3.48
N TYR A 937 -23.75 30.75 4.53
CA TYR A 937 -24.90 31.45 5.12
C TYR A 937 -25.23 32.81 4.46
N ASP A 938 -24.43 33.32 3.51
CA ASP A 938 -24.67 34.63 2.84
C ASP A 938 -24.52 34.60 1.30
N ASN A 939 -25.35 35.38 0.61
CA ASN A 939 -25.47 35.49 -0.85
C ASN A 939 -24.22 36.08 -1.54
N LYS A 940 -23.45 36.93 -0.84
CA LYS A 940 -22.22 37.53 -1.40
C LYS A 940 -21.12 36.48 -1.61
N SER A 941 -20.94 35.60 -0.61
CA SER A 941 -20.03 34.44 -0.65
C SER A 941 -20.44 33.43 -1.73
N LYS A 942 -21.75 33.24 -1.95
CA LYS A 942 -22.27 32.33 -2.99
C LYS A 942 -21.86 32.74 -4.42
N LYS A 943 -21.90 34.04 -4.73
CA LYS A 943 -21.56 34.56 -6.07
C LYS A 943 -20.04 34.48 -6.35
N GLU A 944 -19.23 34.84 -5.36
CA GLU A 944 -17.76 34.74 -5.45
C GLU A 944 -17.31 33.29 -5.66
N GLN A 945 -17.93 32.34 -4.96
CA GLN A 945 -17.62 30.92 -5.12
C GLN A 945 -18.12 30.33 -6.45
N LEU A 946 -19.29 30.74 -6.95
CA LEU A 946 -19.75 30.36 -8.28
C LEU A 946 -18.81 30.87 -9.39
N ASN A 947 -18.25 32.08 -9.23
CA ASN A 947 -17.23 32.58 -10.15
C ASN A 947 -15.95 31.76 -10.07
N LYS A 948 -15.51 31.36 -8.87
CA LYS A 948 -14.36 30.50 -8.68
C LYS A 948 -14.55 29.13 -9.35
N ILE A 949 -15.70 28.48 -9.12
CA ILE A 949 -16.07 27.23 -9.79
C ILE A 949 -16.09 27.43 -11.31
N LYS A 950 -16.60 28.57 -11.79
CA LYS A 950 -16.60 28.87 -13.23
C LYS A 950 -15.19 28.97 -13.82
N GLU A 951 -14.29 29.68 -13.15
CA GLU A 951 -12.90 29.80 -13.57
C GLU A 951 -12.21 28.44 -13.57
N GLU A 952 -12.49 27.59 -12.58
CA GLU A 952 -11.93 26.24 -12.46
C GLU A 952 -12.48 25.27 -13.52
N LEU A 953 -13.78 25.29 -13.79
CA LEU A 953 -14.41 24.44 -14.80
C LEU A 953 -14.05 24.86 -16.24
N ALA A 954 -13.64 26.12 -16.46
CA ALA A 954 -13.25 26.60 -17.78
C ALA A 954 -12.02 25.91 -18.39
N TYR A 955 -11.21 25.24 -17.56
CA TYR A 955 -10.05 24.47 -18.01
C TYR A 955 -10.40 23.07 -18.54
N PHE A 956 -11.65 22.63 -18.37
CA PHE A 956 -12.14 21.33 -18.82
C PHE A 956 -12.89 21.45 -20.14
N ASP A 957 -12.80 20.42 -20.99
CA ASP A 957 -13.54 20.39 -22.25
C ASP A 957 -14.99 19.96 -22.04
N ARG A 958 -15.27 19.17 -20.99
CA ARG A 958 -16.61 18.70 -20.63
C ARG A 958 -16.79 18.60 -19.12
N VAL A 959 -18.02 18.83 -18.68
CA VAL A 959 -18.45 18.56 -17.30
C VAL A 959 -19.53 17.48 -17.33
N ILE A 960 -19.38 16.43 -16.52
CA ILE A 960 -20.37 15.37 -16.36
C ILE A 960 -21.01 15.53 -14.97
N VAL A 961 -22.33 15.40 -14.89
CA VAL A 961 -23.09 15.56 -13.64
C VAL A 961 -24.01 14.38 -13.35
N GLY A 962 -24.26 14.10 -12.07
CA GLY A 962 -25.04 12.95 -11.63
C GLY A 962 -26.56 13.08 -11.71
N SER A 963 -27.08 14.29 -11.90
CA SER A 963 -28.52 14.55 -11.94
C SER A 963 -28.85 15.76 -12.82
N GLU A 964 -30.08 15.80 -13.33
CA GLU A 964 -30.63 16.94 -14.07
C GLU A 964 -30.60 18.23 -13.24
N VAL A 965 -30.78 18.13 -11.93
CA VAL A 965 -30.73 19.29 -11.00
C VAL A 965 -29.36 19.96 -11.04
N LEU A 966 -28.28 19.16 -11.03
CA LEU A 966 -26.92 19.69 -11.16
C LEU A 966 -26.71 20.29 -12.56
N ALA A 967 -27.22 19.65 -13.62
CA ALA A 967 -27.10 20.19 -14.98
C ALA A 967 -27.79 21.56 -15.13
N GLU A 968 -29.01 21.71 -14.64
CA GLU A 968 -29.74 22.98 -14.69
C GLU A 968 -29.02 24.09 -13.90
N GLN A 969 -28.49 23.73 -12.74
CA GLN A 969 -27.80 24.67 -11.86
C GLN A 969 -26.49 25.18 -12.45
N TYR A 970 -25.68 24.28 -13.01
CA TYR A 970 -24.36 24.61 -13.57
C TYR A 970 -24.41 24.88 -15.08
N GLY A 971 -25.56 24.76 -15.75
CA GLY A 971 -25.75 25.00 -17.18
C GLY A 971 -25.34 26.38 -17.69
N ARG A 972 -25.18 27.36 -16.78
CA ARG A 972 -24.68 28.71 -17.07
C ARG A 972 -23.17 28.89 -16.83
N VAL A 973 -22.52 27.86 -16.31
CA VAL A 973 -21.13 27.86 -15.82
C VAL A 973 -20.20 27.25 -16.87
N HIS A 974 -20.60 26.16 -17.51
CA HIS A 974 -19.82 25.47 -18.55
C HIS A 974 -20.66 25.22 -19.81
N HIS A 975 -20.02 25.12 -20.97
CA HIS A 975 -20.69 25.08 -22.28
C HIS A 975 -21.07 23.65 -22.74
N ASP A 976 -20.32 22.62 -22.33
CA ASP A 976 -20.66 21.20 -22.52
C ASP A 976 -20.88 20.54 -21.15
N ILE A 977 -22.15 20.43 -20.73
CA ILE A 977 -22.57 19.71 -19.52
C ILE A 977 -23.43 18.53 -19.93
N GLN A 978 -23.09 17.33 -19.44
CA GLN A 978 -23.82 16.10 -19.75
C GLN A 978 -24.26 15.38 -18.47
N VAL A 979 -25.52 14.95 -18.45
CA VAL A 979 -26.04 14.12 -17.36
C VAL A 979 -25.65 12.67 -17.62
N LEU A 980 -24.93 12.08 -16.68
CA LEU A 980 -24.62 10.64 -16.66
C LEU A 980 -25.19 10.07 -15.37
N PRO A 981 -26.11 9.08 -15.40
CA PRO A 981 -26.59 8.44 -14.18
C PRO A 981 -25.56 7.44 -13.63
N THR A 982 -25.75 7.02 -12.37
CA THR A 982 -24.95 5.95 -11.75
C THR A 982 -25.60 4.59 -12.02
N TYR A 983 -24.80 3.58 -12.35
CA TYR A 983 -25.24 2.20 -12.59
C TYR A 983 -24.61 1.25 -11.57
N LEU A 984 -25.31 0.16 -11.23
CA LEU A 984 -24.80 -0.87 -10.33
C LEU A 984 -23.84 -1.84 -11.06
N PRO A 985 -22.71 -2.23 -10.44
CA PRO A 985 -21.79 -3.20 -11.00
C PRO A 985 -22.32 -4.62 -10.95
N HIS A 986 -21.70 -5.51 -11.72
CA HIS A 986 -22.13 -6.89 -11.86
C HIS A 986 -22.06 -7.70 -10.55
N SER A 987 -21.20 -7.29 -9.61
CA SER A 987 -21.05 -7.93 -8.28
C SER A 987 -22.35 -7.96 -7.46
N TRP A 988 -23.34 -7.12 -7.78
CA TRP A 988 -24.65 -7.15 -7.16
C TRP A 988 -25.58 -8.28 -7.64
N ASN A 989 -25.24 -9.00 -8.72
CA ASN A 989 -26.05 -10.12 -9.21
C ASN A 989 -25.81 -11.43 -8.45
N ASP A 990 -24.60 -11.66 -7.95
CA ASP A 990 -24.16 -12.94 -7.38
C ASP A 990 -24.28 -13.01 -5.86
N LEU A 991 -25.30 -12.35 -5.31
CA LEU A 991 -25.49 -12.24 -3.85
C LEU A 991 -26.12 -13.51 -3.28
N ALA A 992 -25.54 -14.00 -2.19
CA ALA A 992 -26.11 -15.12 -1.45
C ALA A 992 -27.21 -14.60 -0.49
N PHE A 993 -28.42 -15.14 -0.63
CA PHE A 993 -29.56 -14.82 0.22
C PHE A 993 -29.80 -15.97 1.21
N LYS A 994 -30.21 -15.65 2.44
CA LYS A 994 -30.67 -16.64 3.42
C LYS A 994 -32.20 -16.73 3.39
N GLU A 995 -32.73 -17.89 3.77
CA GLU A 995 -34.16 -18.05 3.97
C GLU A 995 -34.66 -17.13 5.10
N ARG A 996 -35.80 -16.48 4.85
CA ARG A 996 -36.40 -15.50 5.76
C ARG A 996 -37.14 -16.24 6.87
N VAL A 997 -36.69 -16.07 8.11
CA VAL A 997 -37.37 -16.63 9.31
C VAL A 997 -37.50 -15.52 10.36
N SER A 998 -38.68 -14.93 10.48
CA SER A 998 -38.99 -13.99 11.58
C SER A 998 -40.50 -13.94 11.85
N ASP A 999 -40.88 -13.80 13.11
CA ASP A 999 -42.27 -13.68 13.55
C ASP A 999 -42.90 -12.31 13.24
N LYS A 1000 -42.07 -11.27 13.04
CA LYS A 1000 -42.49 -9.91 12.67
C LYS A 1000 -41.81 -9.48 11.36
N PRO A 1001 -42.44 -8.61 10.56
CA PRO A 1001 -41.79 -8.04 9.38
C PRO A 1001 -40.48 -7.32 9.76
N ARG A 1002 -39.41 -7.62 9.03
CA ARG A 1002 -38.09 -7.00 9.22
C ARG A 1002 -37.97 -5.75 8.35
N VAL A 1003 -37.80 -4.58 8.96
CA VAL A 1003 -37.77 -3.29 8.25
C VAL A 1003 -36.40 -2.65 8.33
N GLY A 1004 -35.79 -2.43 7.17
CA GLY A 1004 -34.44 -1.90 7.05
C GLY A 1004 -34.36 -0.38 6.92
N CYS A 1005 -33.35 0.22 7.56
CA CYS A 1005 -32.92 1.60 7.30
C CYS A 1005 -31.39 1.63 7.18
N VAL A 1006 -30.87 2.04 6.01
CA VAL A 1006 -29.42 2.21 5.81
C VAL A 1006 -29.09 3.68 5.97
N THR A 1007 -28.22 4.01 6.92
CA THR A 1007 -27.98 5.40 7.36
C THR A 1007 -26.63 5.97 6.89
N LEU A 1008 -25.87 5.23 6.09
CA LEU A 1008 -24.50 5.57 5.67
C LEU A 1008 -24.36 6.95 4.99
N ASP A 1009 -25.39 7.39 4.28
CA ASP A 1009 -25.41 8.67 3.55
C ASP A 1009 -26.48 9.65 4.10
N LEU A 1010 -27.13 9.31 5.21
CA LEU A 1010 -28.20 10.13 5.78
C LEU A 1010 -27.64 11.16 6.76
N SER A 1011 -28.19 12.38 6.71
CA SER A 1011 -27.95 13.40 7.72
C SER A 1011 -28.87 13.20 8.94
N ASP A 1012 -28.55 13.87 10.06
CA ASP A 1012 -29.42 13.88 11.23
C ASP A 1012 -30.84 14.39 10.91
N GLU A 1013 -30.96 15.33 9.96
CA GLU A 1013 -32.26 15.85 9.48
C GLU A 1013 -33.07 14.74 8.78
N ASP A 1014 -32.41 13.92 7.95
CA ASP A 1014 -33.05 12.83 7.20
C ASP A 1014 -33.59 11.75 8.16
N ILE A 1015 -32.82 11.40 9.19
CA ILE A 1015 -33.22 10.40 10.19
C ILE A 1015 -34.36 10.95 11.07
N GLU A 1016 -34.35 12.25 11.39
CA GLU A 1016 -35.36 12.85 12.25
C GLU A 1016 -36.77 12.76 11.67
N LEU A 1017 -36.90 12.83 10.34
CA LEU A 1017 -38.18 12.68 9.62
C LEU A 1017 -38.95 11.42 9.98
N VAL A 1018 -38.22 10.33 10.24
CA VAL A 1018 -38.79 9.01 10.52
C VAL A 1018 -38.64 8.59 11.98
N SER A 1019 -38.06 9.43 12.85
CA SER A 1019 -37.85 9.13 14.27
C SER A 1019 -39.13 8.68 15.00
N ASN A 1020 -40.25 9.36 14.77
CA ASN A 1020 -41.55 9.00 15.33
C ASN A 1020 -42.13 7.74 14.69
N ILE A 1021 -41.86 7.47 13.41
CA ILE A 1021 -42.26 6.22 12.74
C ILE A 1021 -41.51 5.04 13.35
N VAL A 1022 -40.20 5.17 13.56
CA VAL A 1022 -39.37 4.14 14.21
C VAL A 1022 -39.91 3.83 15.60
N ARG A 1023 -40.20 4.87 16.39
CA ARG A 1023 -40.80 4.74 17.73
C ARG A 1023 -42.15 4.03 17.70
N ASP A 1024 -43.10 4.52 16.92
CA ASP A 1024 -44.49 4.08 16.98
C ASP A 1024 -44.68 2.68 16.40
N PHE A 1025 -43.87 2.26 15.42
CA PHE A 1025 -43.94 0.93 14.82
C PHE A 1025 -43.04 -0.10 15.49
N SER A 1026 -42.22 0.27 16.48
CA SER A 1026 -41.29 -0.65 17.16
C SER A 1026 -41.94 -1.92 17.72
N HIS A 1027 -43.21 -1.87 18.12
CA HIS A 1027 -43.92 -3.05 18.63
C HIS A 1027 -44.48 -3.95 17.51
N LEU A 1028 -44.58 -3.46 16.26
CA LEU A 1028 -45.17 -4.15 15.11
C LEU A 1028 -44.13 -4.77 14.17
N VAL A 1029 -42.92 -4.22 14.14
CA VAL A 1029 -41.85 -4.66 13.23
C VAL A 1029 -40.53 -4.88 13.95
N THR A 1030 -39.62 -5.61 13.31
CA THR A 1030 -38.22 -5.72 13.74
C THR A 1030 -37.42 -4.67 12.97
N TRP A 1031 -37.01 -3.59 13.64
CA TRP A 1031 -36.16 -2.55 13.03
C TRP A 1031 -34.71 -3.02 12.90
N VAL A 1032 -34.19 -2.97 11.68
CA VAL A 1032 -32.82 -3.35 11.32
C VAL A 1032 -32.09 -2.14 10.75
N PHE A 1033 -31.06 -1.65 11.44
CA PHE A 1033 -30.28 -0.50 11.01
C PHE A 1033 -28.88 -0.91 10.52
N LEU A 1034 -28.42 -0.34 9.41
CA LEU A 1034 -27.06 -0.49 8.90
C LEU A 1034 -26.39 0.88 8.81
N GLY A 1035 -25.39 1.12 9.67
CA GLY A 1035 -24.76 2.43 9.84
C GLY A 1035 -25.22 3.14 11.12
N THR A 1036 -24.68 4.34 11.39
CA THR A 1036 -24.90 5.08 12.65
C THR A 1036 -26.36 5.50 12.86
N TYR A 1037 -26.77 5.68 14.11
CA TYR A 1037 -28.10 6.18 14.45
C TYR A 1037 -28.08 7.09 15.69
N PRO A 1038 -29.00 8.07 15.80
CA PRO A 1038 -29.12 8.91 16.99
C PRO A 1038 -29.46 8.11 18.25
N SER A 1039 -28.77 8.39 19.36
CA SER A 1039 -28.93 7.67 20.64
C SER A 1039 -30.38 7.59 21.15
N LYS A 1040 -31.20 8.60 20.86
CA LYS A 1040 -32.63 8.62 21.20
C LYS A 1040 -33.48 7.54 20.53
N LEU A 1041 -33.00 6.93 19.44
CA LEU A 1041 -33.68 5.84 18.74
C LEU A 1041 -33.27 4.45 19.26
N LYS A 1042 -32.21 4.36 20.07
CA LYS A 1042 -31.69 3.10 20.63
C LYS A 1042 -32.78 2.20 21.24
N PRO A 1043 -33.76 2.70 22.03
CA PRO A 1043 -34.78 1.84 22.63
C PRO A 1043 -35.75 1.19 21.65
N PHE A 1044 -35.80 1.67 20.40
CA PHE A 1044 -36.77 1.25 19.39
C PHE A 1044 -36.16 0.39 18.26
N ILE A 1045 -34.83 0.35 18.19
CA ILE A 1045 -34.07 -0.42 17.20
C ILE A 1045 -33.80 -1.81 17.78
N HIS A 1046 -34.13 -2.85 17.00
CA HIS A 1046 -34.03 -4.25 17.45
C HIS A 1046 -32.70 -4.89 17.03
N GLU A 1047 -32.24 -4.55 15.83
CA GLU A 1047 -30.98 -5.04 15.28
C GLU A 1047 -30.17 -3.88 14.70
N TYR A 1048 -28.88 -3.87 15.05
CA TYR A 1048 -27.92 -2.91 14.55
C TYR A 1048 -26.72 -3.63 13.91
N HIS A 1049 -26.35 -3.17 12.72
CA HIS A 1049 -25.20 -3.65 11.96
C HIS A 1049 -24.24 -2.49 11.67
N ARG A 1050 -22.98 -2.65 12.05
CA ARG A 1050 -21.89 -1.74 11.69
C ARG A 1050 -21.54 -1.90 10.21
N TYR A 1051 -21.09 -0.83 9.57
CA TYR A 1051 -20.57 -0.89 8.20
C TYR A 1051 -19.20 -1.59 8.18
N HIS A 1052 -18.99 -2.55 7.26
CA HIS A 1052 -17.73 -3.32 7.15
C HIS A 1052 -16.95 -3.00 5.86
N GLY A 1053 -17.07 -1.77 5.37
CA GLY A 1053 -16.43 -1.32 4.13
C GLY A 1053 -17.17 -1.75 2.85
N PHE A 1054 -16.79 -1.13 1.74
CA PHE A 1054 -17.51 -1.22 0.47
C PHE A 1054 -17.47 -2.61 -0.16
N THR A 1055 -16.32 -3.30 -0.11
CA THR A 1055 -16.15 -4.61 -0.73
C THR A 1055 -17.14 -5.66 -0.19
N HIS A 1056 -17.49 -5.56 1.10
CA HIS A 1056 -18.44 -6.47 1.76
C HIS A 1056 -19.88 -5.95 1.71
N TYR A 1057 -20.07 -4.68 1.36
CA TYR A 1057 -21.35 -3.99 1.49
C TYR A 1057 -22.51 -4.65 0.72
N PRO A 1058 -22.36 -5.08 -0.55
CA PRO A 1058 -23.45 -5.75 -1.27
C PRO A 1058 -23.93 -7.01 -0.56
N GLN A 1059 -23.00 -7.87 -0.13
CA GLN A 1059 -23.32 -9.11 0.58
C GLN A 1059 -23.84 -8.84 1.99
N GLN A 1060 -23.36 -7.80 2.66
CA GLN A 1060 -23.85 -7.36 3.94
C GLN A 1060 -25.31 -6.94 3.85
N LEU A 1061 -25.67 -6.08 2.89
CA LEU A 1061 -27.04 -5.62 2.69
C LEU A 1061 -27.99 -6.80 2.38
N ALA A 1062 -27.57 -7.70 1.48
CA ALA A 1062 -28.35 -8.90 1.16
C ALA A 1062 -28.57 -9.81 2.39
N SER A 1063 -27.59 -9.88 3.30
CA SER A 1063 -27.66 -10.75 4.49
C SER A 1063 -28.60 -10.26 5.59
N LEU A 1064 -29.09 -9.02 5.52
CA LEU A 1064 -30.00 -8.44 6.52
C LEU A 1064 -31.39 -9.08 6.51
N ASN A 1065 -31.74 -9.82 5.45
CA ASN A 1065 -33.01 -10.54 5.27
C ASN A 1065 -34.23 -9.64 5.52
N LEU A 1066 -34.24 -8.46 4.89
CA LEU A 1066 -35.30 -7.47 5.06
C LEU A 1066 -36.57 -7.86 4.31
N ASP A 1067 -37.73 -7.61 4.91
CA ASP A 1067 -39.02 -7.74 4.23
C ASP A 1067 -39.33 -6.52 3.37
N PHE A 1068 -39.00 -5.34 3.87
CA PHE A 1068 -39.02 -4.07 3.15
C PHE A 1068 -38.07 -3.07 3.79
N ALA A 1069 -37.79 -1.96 3.11
CA ALA A 1069 -36.91 -0.91 3.61
C ALA A 1069 -37.56 0.47 3.52
N ILE A 1070 -37.08 1.38 4.37
CA ILE A 1070 -37.36 2.82 4.28
C ILE A 1070 -36.13 3.57 3.77
N ALA A 1071 -36.36 4.57 2.92
CA ALA A 1071 -35.32 5.46 2.39
C ALA A 1071 -35.73 6.94 2.61
N PRO A 1072 -35.53 7.48 3.83
CA PRO A 1072 -35.92 8.84 4.15
C PRO A 1072 -34.92 9.87 3.64
N LEU A 1073 -35.40 10.98 3.10
CA LEU A 1073 -34.63 12.17 2.75
C LEU A 1073 -35.44 13.46 3.00
N ALA A 1074 -34.82 14.44 3.62
CA ALA A 1074 -35.33 15.81 3.72
C ALA A 1074 -35.33 16.49 2.35
N ASP A 1075 -36.34 17.32 2.09
CA ASP A 1075 -36.50 18.00 0.81
C ASP A 1075 -35.68 19.30 0.78
N ASN A 1076 -34.36 19.16 0.69
CA ASN A 1076 -33.40 20.26 0.62
C ASN A 1076 -32.58 20.21 -0.69
N HIS A 1077 -31.83 21.28 -1.00
CA HIS A 1077 -31.07 21.38 -2.25
C HIS A 1077 -30.03 20.27 -2.44
N ALA A 1078 -29.37 19.85 -1.35
CA ALA A 1078 -28.37 18.79 -1.41
C ALA A 1078 -29.01 17.45 -1.76
N ASN A 1079 -30.11 17.08 -1.09
CA ASN A 1079 -30.82 15.82 -1.33
C ASN A 1079 -31.50 15.77 -2.70
N ARG A 1080 -32.04 16.89 -3.19
CA ARG A 1080 -32.61 16.96 -4.55
C ARG A 1080 -31.59 16.67 -5.65
N ALA A 1081 -30.31 16.97 -5.42
CA ALA A 1081 -29.23 16.78 -6.39
C ALA A 1081 -28.59 15.38 -6.35
N ARG A 1082 -28.92 14.54 -5.36
CA ARG A 1082 -28.37 13.18 -5.20
C ARG A 1082 -28.80 12.23 -6.31
N SER A 1083 -28.09 11.11 -6.43
CA SER A 1083 -28.52 9.97 -7.25
C SER A 1083 -29.58 9.12 -6.52
N ASN A 1084 -30.27 8.27 -7.27
CA ASN A 1084 -31.26 7.30 -6.78
C ASN A 1084 -30.63 5.96 -6.31
N ILE A 1085 -29.31 5.92 -6.11
CA ILE A 1085 -28.53 4.69 -5.90
C ILE A 1085 -29.03 3.82 -4.74
N ARG A 1086 -29.49 4.44 -3.65
CA ARG A 1086 -30.09 3.74 -2.49
C ARG A 1086 -31.28 2.86 -2.90
N LEU A 1087 -32.09 3.34 -3.84
CA LEU A 1087 -33.24 2.58 -4.36
C LEU A 1087 -32.79 1.40 -5.23
N LEU A 1088 -31.70 1.58 -5.99
CA LEU A 1088 -31.14 0.53 -6.83
C LEU A 1088 -30.58 -0.62 -5.98
N GLU A 1089 -29.85 -0.31 -4.91
CA GLU A 1089 -29.26 -1.27 -3.98
C GLU A 1089 -30.31 -2.14 -3.27
N PHE A 1090 -31.41 -1.53 -2.82
CA PHE A 1090 -32.54 -2.29 -2.28
C PHE A 1090 -33.25 -3.09 -3.38
N GLY A 1091 -33.44 -2.48 -4.55
CA GLY A 1091 -34.13 -3.08 -5.69
C GLY A 1091 -33.46 -4.36 -6.17
N ILE A 1092 -32.14 -4.38 -6.39
CA ILE A 1092 -31.43 -5.58 -6.86
C ILE A 1092 -31.49 -6.73 -5.84
N CYS A 1093 -31.61 -6.42 -4.55
CA CYS A 1093 -31.86 -7.37 -3.46
C CYS A 1093 -33.32 -7.86 -3.36
N ALA A 1094 -34.20 -7.44 -4.27
CA ALA A 1094 -35.65 -7.64 -4.23
C ALA A 1094 -36.30 -7.14 -2.92
N ILE A 1095 -35.78 -6.04 -2.37
CA ILE A 1095 -36.33 -5.40 -1.17
C ILE A 1095 -37.27 -4.27 -1.63
N PRO A 1096 -38.58 -4.36 -1.36
CA PRO A 1096 -39.50 -3.27 -1.66
C PRO A 1096 -39.22 -2.05 -0.77
N VAL A 1097 -39.40 -0.84 -1.31
CA VAL A 1097 -38.96 0.41 -0.66
C VAL A 1097 -40.11 1.39 -0.47
N ILE A 1098 -40.18 2.01 0.71
CA ILE A 1098 -40.95 3.22 0.99
C ILE A 1098 -39.97 4.39 1.10
N CYS A 1099 -40.13 5.44 0.30
CA CYS A 1099 -39.15 6.53 0.23
C CYS A 1099 -39.80 7.92 0.26
N SER A 1100 -39.02 8.92 0.63
CA SER A 1100 -39.44 10.32 0.62
C SER A 1100 -39.79 10.84 -0.79
N ASP A 1101 -40.77 11.75 -0.86
CA ASP A 1101 -41.12 12.54 -2.05
C ASP A 1101 -40.08 13.65 -2.31
N VAL A 1102 -38.86 13.23 -2.70
CA VAL A 1102 -37.73 14.09 -3.06
C VAL A 1102 -37.36 13.86 -4.52
N LEU A 1103 -36.90 14.91 -5.21
CA LEU A 1103 -36.66 14.90 -6.66
C LEU A 1103 -35.71 13.78 -7.12
N CYS A 1104 -34.66 13.46 -6.35
CA CYS A 1104 -33.72 12.37 -6.67
C CYS A 1104 -34.37 10.98 -6.71
N TYR A 1105 -35.52 10.78 -6.06
CA TYR A 1105 -36.28 9.52 -6.07
C TYR A 1105 -37.45 9.52 -7.06
N LYS A 1106 -37.67 10.63 -7.78
CA LYS A 1106 -38.69 10.70 -8.83
C LYS A 1106 -38.15 10.08 -10.11
N GLY A 1107 -38.66 8.91 -10.48
CA GLY A 1107 -38.27 8.19 -11.67
C GLY A 1107 -39.20 7.01 -11.99
N ASN A 1108 -38.85 6.26 -13.03
CA ASN A 1108 -39.60 5.07 -13.45
C ASN A 1108 -39.12 3.82 -12.70
N LEU A 1109 -39.22 3.84 -11.37
CA LEU A 1109 -39.00 2.66 -10.52
C LEU A 1109 -40.29 2.32 -9.77
N SER A 1110 -40.59 1.04 -9.63
CA SER A 1110 -41.72 0.51 -8.88
C SER A 1110 -41.48 0.62 -7.36
N ILE A 1111 -41.68 1.82 -6.81
CA ILE A 1111 -41.47 2.17 -5.39
C ILE A 1111 -42.66 2.90 -4.77
N SER A 1112 -42.77 2.89 -3.44
CA SER A 1112 -43.80 3.65 -2.71
C SER A 1112 -43.26 5.01 -2.25
N VAL A 1113 -43.57 6.06 -3.01
CA VAL A 1113 -43.20 7.44 -2.67
C VAL A 1113 -44.21 8.07 -1.71
N VAL A 1114 -43.74 8.61 -0.59
CA VAL A 1114 -44.58 9.26 0.42
C VAL A 1114 -44.13 10.69 0.71
N LYS A 1115 -45.09 11.58 0.96
CA LYS A 1115 -44.79 12.95 1.42
C LYS A 1115 -44.09 12.89 2.76
N ASN A 1116 -43.16 13.82 3.01
CA ASN A 1116 -42.42 13.96 4.27
C ASN A 1116 -43.31 14.46 5.43
N ARG A 1117 -44.36 13.70 5.75
CA ARG A 1117 -45.28 13.92 6.86
C ARG A 1117 -45.58 12.57 7.51
N TYR A 1118 -45.63 12.55 8.83
CA TYR A 1118 -45.86 11.35 9.62
C TYR A 1118 -47.04 10.50 9.11
N LYS A 1119 -48.18 11.12 8.77
CA LYS A 1119 -49.39 10.40 8.34
C LYS A 1119 -49.19 9.57 7.06
N ASP A 1120 -48.39 10.05 6.11
CA ASP A 1120 -48.20 9.38 4.83
C ASP A 1120 -47.23 8.21 4.99
N TRP A 1121 -46.15 8.40 5.76
CA TRP A 1121 -45.26 7.32 6.19
C TRP A 1121 -45.99 6.23 6.98
N SER A 1122 -46.81 6.62 7.96
CA SER A 1122 -47.58 5.68 8.78
C SER A 1122 -48.58 4.87 7.94
N ALA A 1123 -49.25 5.50 6.97
CA ALA A 1123 -50.16 4.80 6.06
C ALA A 1123 -49.43 3.76 5.20
N ALA A 1124 -48.28 4.11 4.60
CA ALA A 1124 -47.49 3.19 3.79
C ALA A 1124 -46.90 2.03 4.63
N MET A 1125 -46.40 2.32 5.83
CA MET A 1125 -45.92 1.30 6.78
C MET A 1125 -47.02 0.29 7.10
N ASN A 1126 -48.23 0.76 7.46
CA ASN A 1126 -49.36 -0.12 7.76
C ASN A 1126 -49.75 -1.00 6.56
N GLN A 1127 -49.73 -0.44 5.34
CA GLN A 1127 -50.02 -1.20 4.12
C GLN A 1127 -49.02 -2.35 3.91
N TYR A 1128 -47.73 -2.08 4.07
CA TYR A 1128 -46.68 -3.08 3.87
C TYR A 1128 -46.68 -4.15 4.97
N ILE A 1129 -47.00 -3.77 6.22
CA ILE A 1129 -47.12 -4.70 7.35
C ILE A 1129 -48.34 -5.62 7.20
N HIS A 1130 -49.45 -5.09 6.67
CA HIS A 1130 -50.69 -5.86 6.53
C HIS A 1130 -50.60 -6.96 5.46
N ASP A 1131 -49.83 -6.72 4.38
CA ASP A 1131 -49.64 -7.68 3.29
C ASP A 1131 -48.18 -7.67 2.78
N VAL A 1132 -47.32 -8.31 3.56
CA VAL A 1132 -45.89 -8.43 3.27
C VAL A 1132 -45.65 -9.21 1.97
N ASP A 1133 -46.49 -10.19 1.63
CA ASP A 1133 -46.32 -10.99 0.42
C ASP A 1133 -46.62 -10.19 -0.86
N SER A 1134 -47.63 -9.32 -0.83
CA SER A 1134 -47.84 -8.36 -1.92
C SER A 1134 -46.70 -7.34 -1.99
N ALA A 1135 -46.20 -6.82 -0.86
CA ALA A 1135 -45.03 -5.95 -0.85
C ALA A 1135 -43.80 -6.65 -1.48
N ARG A 1136 -43.57 -7.93 -1.19
CA ARG A 1136 -42.49 -8.73 -1.80
C ARG A 1136 -42.62 -8.85 -3.31
N LYS A 1137 -43.84 -8.94 -3.85
CA LYS A 1137 -44.05 -8.91 -5.32
C LYS A 1137 -43.62 -7.57 -5.91
N PHE A 1138 -43.86 -6.45 -5.24
CA PHE A 1138 -43.32 -5.14 -5.66
C PHE A 1138 -41.79 -5.15 -5.66
N GLY A 1139 -41.15 -5.74 -4.64
CA GLY A 1139 -39.69 -5.91 -4.60
C GLY A 1139 -39.14 -6.74 -5.77
N ALA A 1140 -39.86 -7.80 -6.18
CA ALA A 1140 -39.48 -8.61 -7.34
C ALA A 1140 -39.60 -7.84 -8.67
N VAL A 1141 -40.62 -7.00 -8.83
CA VAL A 1141 -40.74 -6.12 -10.01
C VAL A 1141 -39.60 -5.10 -10.03
N LEU A 1142 -39.33 -4.45 -8.90
CA LEU A 1142 -38.23 -3.50 -8.77
C LEU A 1142 -36.87 -4.13 -9.11
N LYS A 1143 -36.64 -5.39 -8.69
CA LYS A 1143 -35.43 -6.14 -9.05
C LYS A 1143 -35.27 -6.27 -10.57
N ASN A 1144 -36.32 -6.66 -11.28
CA ASN A 1144 -36.27 -6.80 -12.74
C ASN A 1144 -35.99 -5.46 -13.41
N GLU A 1145 -36.63 -4.37 -12.98
CA GLU A 1145 -36.39 -3.02 -13.52
C GLU A 1145 -34.92 -2.59 -13.34
N VAL A 1146 -34.34 -2.87 -12.17
CA VAL A 1146 -32.93 -2.58 -11.86
C VAL A 1146 -32.01 -3.44 -12.73
N GLN A 1147 -32.26 -4.76 -12.82
CA GLN A 1147 -31.45 -5.68 -13.62
C GLN A 1147 -31.41 -5.31 -15.12
N GLU A 1148 -32.55 -4.89 -15.67
CA GLU A 1148 -32.66 -4.54 -17.08
C GLU A 1148 -32.03 -3.18 -17.41
N ASN A 1149 -32.26 -2.16 -16.58
CA ASN A 1149 -31.99 -0.77 -16.96
C ASN A 1149 -30.88 -0.09 -16.15
N TRP A 1150 -30.56 -0.56 -14.95
CA TRP A 1150 -29.68 0.13 -14.00
C TRP A 1150 -28.39 -0.61 -13.67
N MET A 1151 -28.15 -1.76 -14.29
CA MET A 1151 -26.88 -2.49 -14.19
C MET A 1151 -25.87 -2.02 -15.25
N LEU A 1152 -24.57 -2.22 -14.98
CA LEU A 1152 -23.49 -2.06 -15.96
C LEU A 1152 -23.52 -3.18 -17.01
N ASN A 1153 -24.48 -3.09 -17.93
CA ASN A 1153 -24.60 -3.93 -19.12
C ASN A 1153 -24.05 -3.21 -20.36
N GLN A 1154 -23.94 -3.93 -21.48
CA GLN A 1154 -23.38 -3.41 -22.73
C GLN A 1154 -24.01 -2.08 -23.19
N LYS A 1155 -25.34 -1.97 -23.14
CA LYS A 1155 -26.09 -0.77 -23.54
C LYS A 1155 -25.71 0.45 -22.69
N ASN A 1156 -25.59 0.26 -21.38
CA ASN A 1156 -25.25 1.33 -20.46
C ASN A 1156 -23.77 1.71 -20.55
N LEU A 1157 -22.87 0.75 -20.80
CA LEU A 1157 -21.45 1.01 -21.09
C LEU A 1157 -21.26 1.83 -22.36
N GLU A 1158 -22.01 1.56 -23.43
CA GLU A 1158 -21.99 2.40 -24.64
C GLU A 1158 -22.45 3.84 -24.38
N THR A 1159 -23.38 4.03 -23.45
CA THR A 1159 -23.83 5.38 -23.04
C THR A 1159 -22.73 6.10 -22.28
N ILE A 1160 -22.08 5.43 -21.33
CA ILE A 1160 -20.93 5.97 -20.57
C ILE A 1160 -19.78 6.34 -21.52
N SER A 1161 -19.44 5.42 -22.43
CA SER A 1161 -18.38 5.62 -23.42
C SER A 1161 -18.62 6.87 -24.27
N LYS A 1162 -19.85 7.11 -24.75
CA LYS A 1162 -20.18 8.34 -25.50
C LYS A 1162 -19.99 9.61 -24.69
N SER A 1163 -20.24 9.57 -23.38
CA SER A 1163 -20.04 10.73 -22.50
C SER A 1163 -18.56 10.96 -22.17
N TRP A 1164 -17.75 9.91 -22.15
CA TRP A 1164 -16.31 10.00 -21.84
C TRP A 1164 -15.45 10.34 -23.05
N LEU A 1165 -15.89 9.98 -24.26
CA LEU A 1165 -15.08 10.17 -25.45
C LEU A 1165 -15.39 11.51 -26.15
N PRO A 1166 -14.40 12.13 -26.81
CA PRO A 1166 -14.63 13.26 -27.70
C PRO A 1166 -15.57 12.85 -28.86
N ARG A 1167 -16.36 13.81 -29.35
CA ARG A 1167 -17.37 13.56 -30.40
C ARG A 1167 -16.77 13.45 -31.79
#